data_AF-A0AAU1EMD5-F1
#
_entry.id   AF-A0AAU1EMD5-F1
#
_cell.length_a   1.000
_cell.length_b   1.000
_cell.length_c   1.000
_cell.angle_alpha   90.00
_cell.angle_beta   90.00
_cell.angle_gamma   90.00
#
_symmetry.space_group_name_H-M   'P 1'
#
loop_
_entity.id
_entity.type
_entity.pdbx_description
1 polymer ?
#
loop_
_entity_poly.entity_id
_entity_poly.type
_entity_poly.pdbx_seq_one_letter_code
_entity_poly.pdbx_strand_id
1 'polypeptide(L)'
;MTTENDCDVLIVGAGPTGLTAACELLRRGIRVRLVDAAAQASVHSKAMLVWPRTLDVLQDLGLAGSVDQVAVKLRQMTYYSERRPVTRMRMPDALAPYCLPQRHTEEILISGLKGLGGAIEREVRLLGLQGLDFSGRITPGHRVTATLERADGSVERCTVPWVIGADGAASVVRNQLGIPYEGATYENRFLITDARIANNPLDPDEIHYYQSRIGVLAIVPQPYGLYRFFTNAPADLENGTLSDMQSLVDVRGPGGLRLIEPDWVTTFRVHRRRAASFQLGRVFIAGDAAHAHSPMGGQGLNTGIQDAQNLAWKLASVIRGDARTGLLDSYTPERAAVADAVVRDTDLQTRAAMWNKSTQVALRDTAMRALDRTRTLERFYVPIAAGRRWVYPTAPATAESPRRLVPADWCDMRSSLRRHARQGAALPRDLALGLGAAGPEADPTRFAVVVVPPAKGSDDGRLAEAVRHLARPWHRQVRVIDAGAGPAGAGRPGTELLRRAHRELRCRRAGFHLVRPDGHIVMHGHHDELDALYGELHRIFTAPDPSPDLAPDLQEATTRPTDSMEETMSGNGRYVPNSHVVGNGPHRVIVLHSIFGGLESFRAWWPYLDGTRFTYAFMDARGFGKALDVAGTYSTDEIASDALALADSLGWQEFSLIGHSLGGMPIQQVLLKAPQRVRKLIGLSPVPATGMPIPDSDFPLFADAAHQVENRRIIVDMTTGNRLSATWVDAWAQQSMKEVGPVAFRGYLDSFRSTDFSARITGAEVPALAVVGENDPAVTAESMNETWMKHYPNAELLVMGNSGHYPMMETPIALATALEKFLAA
;
A
#
# COMPACT_ATOMS: atom_id res chain seq x y z
N MET A 1 -12.49 -20.99 34.00
CA MET A 1 -12.93 -19.58 34.04
C MET A 1 -12.50 -18.93 32.74
N THR A 2 -13.41 -18.30 32.00
CA THR A 2 -13.09 -17.45 30.84
C THR A 2 -12.65 -16.09 31.37
N THR A 3 -11.39 -15.72 31.15
CA THR A 3 -10.90 -14.37 31.43
C THR A 3 -11.21 -13.48 30.22
N GLU A 4 -12.04 -12.44 30.40
CA GLU A 4 -12.17 -11.36 29.42
C GLU A 4 -10.89 -10.50 29.42
N ASN A 5 -10.51 -10.02 28.23
CA ASN A 5 -9.13 -9.85 27.74
C ASN A 5 -8.25 -8.72 28.31
N ASP A 6 -6.95 -9.02 28.48
CA ASP A 6 -5.86 -8.05 28.72
C ASP A 6 -4.88 -7.87 27.53
N CYS A 7 -5.11 -8.55 26.38
CA CYS A 7 -4.26 -8.44 25.18
C CYS A 7 -5.03 -8.33 23.86
N ASP A 8 -4.37 -7.82 22.82
CA ASP A 8 -4.92 -7.64 21.47
C ASP A 8 -4.52 -8.77 20.52
N VAL A 9 -3.34 -9.35 20.72
CA VAL A 9 -2.77 -10.43 19.89
C VAL A 9 -2.17 -11.54 20.75
N LEU A 10 -2.59 -12.78 20.51
CA LEU A 10 -1.92 -13.98 21.02
C LEU A 10 -0.88 -14.47 20.00
N ILE A 11 0.36 -14.64 20.44
CA ILE A 11 1.45 -15.20 19.63
C ILE A 11 1.82 -16.56 20.22
N VAL A 12 1.76 -17.59 19.38
CA VAL A 12 2.02 -18.98 19.78
C VAL A 12 3.36 -19.41 19.21
N GLY A 13 4.34 -19.64 20.09
CA GLY A 13 5.74 -19.96 19.76
C GLY A 13 6.65 -18.75 19.92
N ALA A 14 7.62 -18.85 20.83
CA ALA A 14 8.64 -17.85 21.15
C ALA A 14 10.01 -18.21 20.55
N GLY A 15 10.01 -18.79 19.35
CA GLY A 15 11.19 -18.81 18.49
C GLY A 15 11.47 -17.43 17.88
N PRO A 16 12.51 -17.28 17.04
CA PRO A 16 12.93 -15.99 16.51
C PRO A 16 11.82 -15.22 15.78
N THR A 17 10.96 -15.92 15.02
CA THR A 17 9.80 -15.33 14.35
C THR A 17 8.80 -14.74 15.35
N GLY A 18 8.39 -15.50 16.37
CA GLY A 18 7.42 -15.05 17.36
C GLY A 18 7.96 -13.95 18.27
N LEU A 19 9.23 -14.04 18.66
CA LEU A 19 9.93 -12.98 19.39
C LEU A 19 9.99 -11.67 18.59
N THR A 20 10.30 -11.76 17.30
CA THR A 20 10.28 -10.60 16.39
C THR A 20 8.86 -10.02 16.29
N ALA A 21 7.85 -10.87 16.10
CA ALA A 21 6.45 -10.42 16.01
C ALA A 21 6.02 -9.68 17.28
N ALA A 22 6.37 -10.22 18.45
CA ALA A 22 6.09 -9.59 19.74
C ALA A 22 6.79 -8.23 19.89
N CYS A 23 8.10 -8.15 19.58
CA CYS A 23 8.85 -6.88 19.63
C CYS A 23 8.28 -5.84 18.66
N GLU A 24 7.97 -6.24 17.42
CA GLU A 24 7.41 -5.36 16.40
C GLU A 24 6.00 -4.86 16.76
N LEU A 25 5.16 -5.68 17.39
CA LEU A 25 3.83 -5.27 17.85
C LEU A 25 3.92 -4.35 19.08
N LEU A 26 4.75 -4.70 20.07
CA LEU A 26 4.93 -3.90 21.29
C LEU A 26 5.50 -2.52 21.00
N ARG A 27 6.52 -2.40 20.13
CA ARG A 27 7.06 -1.09 19.76
C ARG A 27 6.07 -0.20 19.00
N ARG A 28 4.92 -0.76 18.57
CA ARG A 28 3.81 -0.06 17.92
C ARG A 28 2.61 0.16 18.85
N GLY A 29 2.77 -0.14 20.14
CA GLY A 29 1.74 0.06 21.16
C GLY A 29 0.64 -1.00 21.17
N ILE A 30 0.86 -2.18 20.58
CA ILE A 30 -0.12 -3.28 20.58
C ILE A 30 0.16 -4.22 21.75
N ARG A 31 -0.87 -4.57 22.53
CA ARG A 31 -0.73 -5.49 23.66
C ARG A 31 -0.63 -6.93 23.16
N VAL A 32 0.45 -7.61 23.53
CA VAL A 32 0.71 -8.98 23.08
C VAL A 32 0.78 -9.94 24.25
N ARG A 33 0.29 -11.16 24.02
CA ARG A 33 0.54 -12.31 24.88
C ARG A 33 1.37 -13.31 24.09
N LEU A 34 2.60 -13.58 24.53
CA LEU A 34 3.51 -14.51 23.85
C LEU A 34 3.65 -15.78 24.68
N VAL A 35 3.19 -16.91 24.15
CA VAL A 35 3.24 -18.22 24.81
C VAL A 35 4.20 -19.15 24.09
N ASP A 36 4.86 -20.03 24.82
CA ASP A 36 5.74 -21.06 24.27
C ASP A 36 5.67 -22.35 25.10
N ALA A 37 5.60 -23.49 24.40
CA ALA A 37 5.47 -24.78 25.06
C ALA A 37 6.78 -25.29 25.68
N ALA A 38 7.94 -24.76 25.28
CA ALA A 38 9.22 -25.16 25.85
C ALA A 38 9.49 -24.40 27.16
N ALA A 39 10.15 -25.07 28.10
CA ALA A 39 10.56 -24.47 29.37
C ALA A 39 11.64 -23.40 29.21
N GLN A 40 12.48 -23.54 28.18
CA GLN A 40 13.57 -22.61 27.89
C GLN A 40 13.84 -22.52 26.38
N ALA A 41 14.58 -21.47 25.99
CA ALA A 41 15.10 -21.33 24.64
C ALA A 41 16.02 -22.52 24.29
N SER A 42 16.10 -22.87 22.99
CA SER A 42 16.96 -23.97 22.56
C SER A 42 18.43 -23.59 22.74
N VAL A 43 19.18 -24.44 23.45
CA VAL A 43 20.64 -24.28 23.58
C VAL A 43 21.37 -24.60 22.27
N HIS A 44 20.72 -25.34 21.36
CA HIS A 44 21.28 -25.73 20.08
C HIS A 44 20.72 -24.87 18.94
N SER A 45 21.60 -24.46 18.03
CA SER A 45 21.25 -23.51 16.97
C SER A 45 21.04 -24.20 15.63
N LYS A 46 19.80 -24.28 15.13
CA LYS A 46 19.53 -24.85 13.80
C LYS A 46 19.91 -23.87 12.68
N ALA A 47 19.78 -22.56 12.95
CA ALA A 47 20.20 -21.49 12.05
C ALA A 47 21.38 -20.69 12.61
N MET A 48 22.12 -20.00 11.73
CA MET A 48 23.28 -19.18 12.14
C MET A 48 23.61 -18.01 11.22
N LEU A 49 23.28 -18.07 9.92
CA LEU A 49 23.57 -16.97 9.00
C LEU A 49 22.44 -15.97 9.07
N VAL A 50 22.77 -14.73 9.40
CA VAL A 50 21.84 -13.58 9.41
C VAL A 50 22.25 -12.64 8.28
N TRP A 51 21.37 -12.49 7.30
CA TRP A 51 21.59 -11.68 6.11
C TRP A 51 21.23 -10.20 6.35
N PRO A 52 21.81 -9.26 5.59
CA PRO A 52 21.64 -7.83 5.79
C PRO A 52 20.21 -7.36 5.95
N ARG A 53 19.25 -7.89 5.18
CA ARG A 53 17.85 -7.49 5.34
C ARG A 53 17.27 -7.81 6.72
N THR A 54 17.69 -8.90 7.34
CA THR A 54 17.31 -9.27 8.70
C THR A 54 18.10 -8.47 9.74
N LEU A 55 19.37 -8.14 9.47
CA LEU A 55 20.14 -7.21 10.29
C LEU A 55 19.49 -5.81 10.34
N ASP A 56 18.89 -5.34 9.24
CA ASP A 56 18.12 -4.09 9.24
C ASP A 56 16.97 -4.13 10.26
N VAL A 57 16.24 -5.25 10.34
CA VAL A 57 15.12 -5.41 11.28
C VAL A 57 15.62 -5.36 12.72
N LEU A 58 16.73 -6.04 13.02
CA LEU A 58 17.35 -5.99 14.34
C LEU A 58 17.86 -4.58 14.67
N GLN A 59 18.39 -3.86 13.68
CA GLN A 59 18.80 -2.46 13.85
C GLN A 59 17.60 -1.53 14.09
N ASP A 60 16.48 -1.74 13.41
CA ASP A 60 15.23 -0.99 13.62
C ASP A 60 14.64 -1.24 15.02
N LEU A 61 14.95 -2.38 15.64
CA LEU A 61 14.64 -2.70 17.03
C LEU A 61 15.67 -2.14 18.03
N GLY A 62 16.72 -1.45 17.57
CA GLY A 62 17.80 -0.94 18.42
C GLY A 62 18.79 -2.02 18.89
N LEU A 63 18.77 -3.21 18.28
CA LEU A 63 19.55 -4.37 18.73
C LEU A 63 20.88 -4.56 17.99
N ALA A 64 21.24 -3.64 17.07
CA ALA A 64 22.47 -3.76 16.27
C ALA A 64 23.74 -3.84 17.13
N GLY A 65 23.85 -3.05 18.20
CA GLY A 65 25.01 -3.09 19.09
C GLY A 65 25.20 -4.45 19.75
N SER A 66 24.11 -5.10 20.19
CA SER A 66 24.16 -6.45 20.76
C SER A 66 24.55 -7.51 19.73
N VAL A 67 24.15 -7.33 18.46
CA VAL A 67 24.57 -8.20 17.36
C VAL A 67 26.07 -8.07 17.11
N ASP A 68 26.58 -6.84 17.01
CA ASP A 68 28.00 -6.57 16.73
C ASP A 68 28.94 -7.08 17.83
N GLN A 69 28.47 -7.18 19.07
CA GLN A 69 29.25 -7.72 20.20
C GLN A 69 29.48 -9.24 20.11
N VAL A 70 28.58 -9.97 19.47
CA VAL A 70 28.59 -11.45 19.47
C VAL A 70 28.91 -12.01 18.10
N ALA A 71 28.36 -11.44 17.03
CA ALA A 71 28.39 -12.04 15.71
C ALA A 71 29.76 -11.97 15.04
N VAL A 72 30.01 -12.93 14.15
CA VAL A 72 31.18 -12.91 13.25
C VAL A 72 30.75 -12.40 11.88
N LYS A 73 31.28 -11.27 11.42
CA LYS A 73 31.01 -10.74 10.07
C LYS A 73 31.76 -11.57 9.03
N LEU A 74 31.04 -12.15 8.07
CA LEU A 74 31.60 -13.05 7.07
C LEU A 74 31.94 -12.28 5.78
N ARG A 75 33.24 -12.13 5.50
CA ARG A 75 33.74 -11.29 4.41
C ARG A 75 33.96 -12.08 3.12
N GLN A 76 34.06 -13.40 3.19
CA GLN A 76 34.35 -14.24 2.04
C GLN A 76 33.62 -15.59 2.11
N MET A 77 33.24 -16.11 0.94
CA MET A 77 32.79 -17.48 0.75
C MET A 77 33.62 -18.13 -0.36
N THR A 78 34.36 -19.19 -0.04
CA THR A 78 35.18 -19.90 -1.02
C THR A 78 34.58 -21.26 -1.33
N TYR A 79 34.43 -21.53 -2.63
CA TYR A 79 33.94 -22.80 -3.13
C TYR A 79 35.12 -23.62 -3.67
N TYR A 80 35.20 -24.86 -3.22
CA TYR A 80 36.18 -25.84 -3.64
C TYR A 80 35.47 -26.97 -4.38
N SER A 81 36.06 -27.44 -5.47
CA SER A 81 35.64 -28.65 -6.18
C SER A 81 36.79 -29.64 -6.16
N GLU A 82 36.53 -30.85 -5.65
CA GLU A 82 37.57 -31.88 -5.47
C GLU A 82 38.81 -31.31 -4.73
N ARG A 83 38.55 -30.56 -3.65
CA ARG A 83 39.52 -29.84 -2.79
C ARG A 83 40.30 -28.69 -3.44
N ARG A 84 40.03 -28.35 -4.70
CA ARG A 84 40.67 -27.22 -5.40
C ARG A 84 39.75 -25.99 -5.40
N PRO A 85 40.26 -24.78 -5.12
CA PRO A 85 39.43 -23.58 -5.14
C PRO A 85 38.93 -23.30 -6.56
N VAL A 86 37.62 -23.11 -6.71
CA VAL A 86 36.94 -22.80 -7.98
C VAL A 86 36.56 -21.33 -8.04
N THR A 87 36.04 -20.77 -6.96
CA THR A 87 35.68 -19.34 -6.88
C THR A 87 35.82 -18.84 -5.45
N ARG A 88 36.24 -17.58 -5.30
CA ARG A 88 36.32 -16.86 -4.04
C ARG A 88 35.38 -15.67 -4.11
N MET A 89 34.19 -15.83 -3.55
CA MET A 89 33.18 -14.80 -3.55
C MET A 89 33.40 -13.86 -2.37
N ARG A 90 33.97 -12.69 -2.64
CA ARG A 90 34.11 -11.62 -1.66
C ARG A 90 32.78 -10.91 -1.44
N MET A 91 32.48 -10.61 -0.18
CA MET A 91 31.27 -9.90 0.21
C MET A 91 31.59 -8.42 0.44
N PRO A 92 30.95 -7.51 -0.31
CA PRO A 92 30.97 -6.10 0.04
C PRO A 92 30.41 -5.90 1.46
N ASP A 93 30.98 -4.96 2.23
CA ASP A 93 30.64 -4.77 3.65
C ASP A 93 29.14 -4.57 3.93
N ALA A 94 28.41 -3.91 3.02
CA ALA A 94 26.97 -3.67 3.14
C ALA A 94 26.10 -4.89 2.80
N LEU A 95 26.70 -5.93 2.20
CA LEU A 95 26.04 -7.16 1.76
C LEU A 95 26.52 -8.41 2.51
N ALA A 96 27.55 -8.28 3.34
CA ALA A 96 28.14 -9.36 4.12
C ALA A 96 27.14 -9.88 5.18
N PRO A 97 26.87 -11.20 5.21
CA PRO A 97 26.09 -11.80 6.28
C PRO A 97 26.91 -11.89 7.56
N TYR A 98 26.21 -12.03 8.68
CA TYR A 98 26.78 -12.23 9.99
C TYR A 98 26.52 -13.69 10.41
N CYS A 99 27.52 -14.37 10.94
CA CYS A 99 27.31 -15.60 11.69
C CYS A 99 26.89 -15.24 13.11
N LEU A 100 25.59 -15.35 13.36
CA LEU A 100 24.95 -15.18 14.66
C LEU A 100 24.08 -16.42 14.92
N PRO A 101 24.62 -17.43 15.64
CA PRO A 101 23.88 -18.63 16.00
C PRO A 101 22.50 -18.30 16.58
N GLN A 102 21.48 -19.08 16.21
CA GLN A 102 20.09 -18.86 16.59
C GLN A 102 19.90 -18.60 18.09
N ARG A 103 20.62 -19.32 18.96
CA ARG A 103 20.57 -19.10 20.42
C ARG A 103 20.86 -17.64 20.80
N HIS A 104 21.84 -17.01 20.16
CA HIS A 104 22.23 -15.63 20.44
C HIS A 104 21.24 -14.64 19.81
N THR A 105 20.71 -14.97 18.62
CA THR A 105 19.59 -14.20 18.05
C THR A 105 18.39 -14.19 19.00
N GLU A 106 18.02 -15.35 19.57
CA GLU A 106 16.95 -15.46 20.57
C GLU A 106 17.27 -14.69 21.85
N GLU A 107 18.48 -14.84 22.42
CA GLU A 107 18.93 -14.08 23.60
C GLU A 107 18.79 -12.56 23.39
N ILE A 108 19.25 -12.06 22.23
CA ILE A 108 19.18 -10.64 21.86
C ILE A 108 17.72 -10.17 21.71
N LEU A 109 16.88 -10.95 21.02
CA LEU A 109 15.46 -10.64 20.85
C LEU A 109 14.69 -10.72 22.18
N ILE A 110 15.02 -11.66 23.07
CA ILE A 110 14.45 -11.76 24.41
C ILE A 110 14.82 -10.53 25.24
N SER A 111 16.05 -10.05 25.14
CA SER A 111 16.47 -8.80 25.79
C SER A 111 15.70 -7.59 25.23
N GLY A 112 15.53 -7.52 23.90
CA GLY A 112 14.72 -6.49 23.26
C GLY A 112 13.25 -6.52 23.69
N LEU A 113 12.66 -7.72 23.75
CA LEU A 113 11.30 -7.95 24.22
C LEU A 113 11.10 -7.41 25.65
N LYS A 114 12.04 -7.73 26.56
CA LYS A 114 12.02 -7.23 27.94
C LYS A 114 12.14 -5.70 27.99
N GLY A 115 13.01 -5.13 27.17
CA GLY A 115 13.16 -3.66 27.07
C GLY A 115 11.88 -2.96 26.61
N LEU A 116 11.03 -3.64 25.84
CA LEU A 116 9.71 -3.18 25.40
C LEU A 116 8.58 -3.51 26.39
N GLY A 117 8.89 -4.05 27.58
CA GLY A 117 7.91 -4.45 28.59
C GLY A 117 7.20 -5.79 28.31
N GLY A 118 7.64 -6.54 27.31
CA GLY A 118 7.10 -7.85 26.97
C GLY A 118 7.70 -8.98 27.81
N ALA A 119 6.96 -10.09 27.90
CA ALA A 119 7.41 -11.32 28.56
C ALA A 119 6.97 -12.56 27.77
N ILE A 120 7.59 -13.69 28.08
CA ILE A 120 7.26 -15.00 27.50
C ILE A 120 6.61 -15.83 28.59
N GLU A 121 5.40 -16.34 28.33
CA GLU A 121 4.79 -17.40 29.12
C GLU A 121 5.33 -18.75 28.64
N ARG A 122 6.35 -19.25 29.33
CA ARG A 122 6.96 -20.57 29.07
C ARG A 122 6.10 -21.68 29.63
N GLU A 123 6.27 -22.89 29.07
CA GLU A 123 5.50 -24.08 29.43
C GLU A 123 3.98 -23.87 29.28
N VAL A 124 3.59 -23.08 28.27
CA VAL A 124 2.20 -22.86 27.89
C VAL A 124 1.98 -23.37 26.47
N ARG A 125 1.20 -24.43 26.34
CA ARG A 125 0.93 -25.12 25.07
C ARG A 125 -0.47 -24.78 24.55
N LEU A 126 -0.56 -24.42 23.26
CA LEU A 126 -1.85 -24.34 22.57
C LEU A 126 -2.38 -25.75 22.28
N LEU A 127 -3.58 -26.05 22.76
CA LEU A 127 -4.29 -27.31 22.49
C LEU A 127 -5.25 -27.20 21.29
N GLY A 128 -5.86 -26.03 21.07
CA GLY A 128 -6.80 -25.83 19.98
C GLY A 128 -7.34 -24.42 19.87
N LEU A 129 -7.96 -24.14 18.72
CA LEU A 129 -8.62 -22.87 18.40
C LEU A 129 -10.10 -23.09 18.14
N GLN A 130 -10.94 -22.18 18.61
CA GLN A 130 -12.39 -22.18 18.42
C GLN A 130 -12.86 -20.83 17.88
N GLY A 131 -13.99 -20.84 17.16
CA GLY A 131 -14.54 -19.63 16.54
C GLY A 131 -13.72 -19.18 15.34
N LEU A 132 -13.20 -20.10 14.52
CA LEU A 132 -12.52 -19.78 13.28
C LEU A 132 -13.54 -19.41 12.19
N ASP A 133 -13.32 -18.28 11.50
CA ASP A 133 -14.08 -17.91 10.31
C ASP A 133 -13.45 -18.53 9.04
N PHE A 134 -14.01 -19.67 8.61
CA PHE A 134 -13.57 -20.39 7.42
C PHE A 134 -13.96 -19.70 6.10
N SER A 135 -14.75 -18.61 6.12
CA SER A 135 -14.95 -17.79 4.92
C SER A 135 -13.70 -16.98 4.54
N GLY A 136 -12.75 -16.85 5.48
CA GLY A 136 -11.54 -16.05 5.34
C GLY A 136 -11.77 -14.54 5.48
N ARG A 137 -13.01 -14.08 5.65
CA ARG A 137 -13.34 -12.66 5.84
C ARG A 137 -12.91 -12.17 7.23
N ILE A 138 -12.55 -10.89 7.33
CA ILE A 138 -12.28 -10.22 8.60
C ILE A 138 -13.51 -9.38 8.95
N THR A 139 -14.41 -9.96 9.75
CA THR A 139 -15.64 -9.29 10.19
C THR A 139 -15.42 -8.49 11.48
N PRO A 140 -15.97 -7.27 11.63
CA PRO A 140 -15.91 -6.50 12.87
C PRO A 140 -16.45 -7.30 14.07
N GLY A 141 -15.82 -7.17 15.24
CA GLY A 141 -16.24 -7.85 16.47
C GLY A 141 -15.92 -9.34 16.58
N HIS A 142 -15.54 -10.02 15.49
CA HIS A 142 -15.16 -11.44 15.53
C HIS A 142 -13.88 -11.66 16.36
N ARG A 143 -13.85 -12.75 17.15
CA ARG A 143 -12.75 -13.13 18.05
C ARG A 143 -12.52 -14.64 18.00
N VAL A 144 -11.29 -15.03 18.31
CA VAL A 144 -10.85 -16.43 18.33
C VAL A 144 -10.58 -16.85 19.77
N THR A 145 -11.09 -18.02 20.16
CA THR A 145 -10.84 -18.58 21.49
C THR A 145 -9.73 -19.63 21.42
N ALA A 146 -8.62 -19.36 22.09
CA ALA A 146 -7.50 -20.29 22.25
C ALA A 146 -7.65 -21.09 23.54
N THR A 147 -7.44 -22.41 23.45
CA THR A 147 -7.34 -23.29 24.63
C THR A 147 -5.86 -23.55 24.92
N LEU A 148 -5.40 -23.09 26.08
CA LEU A 148 -4.01 -23.14 26.51
C LEU A 148 -3.86 -24.08 27.72
N GLU A 149 -2.87 -24.96 27.69
CA GLU A 149 -2.46 -25.80 28.82
C GLU A 149 -1.21 -25.19 29.47
N ARG A 150 -1.23 -25.00 30.79
CA ARG A 150 -0.10 -24.51 31.59
C ARG A 150 0.73 -25.68 32.15
N ALA A 151 1.91 -25.36 32.69
CA ALA A 151 2.84 -26.33 33.28
C ALA A 151 2.21 -27.22 34.37
N ASP A 152 1.25 -26.70 35.14
CA ASP A 152 0.53 -27.42 36.19
C ASP A 152 -0.60 -28.32 35.67
N GLY A 153 -0.77 -28.42 34.35
CA GLY A 153 -1.85 -29.15 33.69
C GLY A 153 -3.19 -28.42 33.69
N SER A 154 -3.26 -27.21 34.23
CA SER A 154 -4.48 -26.40 34.17
C SER A 154 -4.74 -25.94 32.73
N VAL A 155 -6.03 -25.93 32.37
CA VAL A 155 -6.48 -25.51 31.03
C VAL A 155 -7.20 -24.18 31.14
N GLU A 156 -6.69 -23.19 30.41
CA GLU A 156 -7.24 -21.85 30.29
C GLU A 156 -7.87 -21.66 28.90
N ARG A 157 -8.99 -20.93 28.83
CA ARG A 157 -9.56 -20.45 27.57
C ARG A 157 -9.41 -18.94 27.50
N CYS A 158 -8.74 -18.46 26.47
CA CYS A 158 -8.45 -17.04 26.24
C CYS A 158 -9.06 -16.60 24.90
N THR A 159 -9.94 -15.60 24.93
CA THR A 159 -10.65 -15.12 23.74
C THR A 159 -10.05 -13.81 23.22
N VAL A 160 -9.30 -13.89 22.13
CA VAL A 160 -8.50 -12.80 21.58
C VAL A 160 -8.98 -12.31 20.21
N PRO A 161 -8.78 -11.03 19.87
CA PRO A 161 -9.07 -10.51 18.54
C PRO A 161 -8.22 -11.15 17.43
N TRP A 162 -6.96 -11.47 17.71
CA TRP A 162 -6.00 -11.94 16.71
C TRP A 162 -5.07 -13.01 17.25
N VAL A 163 -4.66 -13.94 16.37
CA VAL A 163 -3.69 -15.00 16.69
C VAL A 163 -2.59 -15.06 15.62
N ILE A 164 -1.33 -15.18 16.05
CA ILE A 164 -0.17 -15.45 15.19
C ILE A 164 0.45 -16.78 15.60
N GLY A 165 0.44 -17.76 14.70
CA GLY A 165 1.17 -19.02 14.83
C GLY A 165 2.60 -18.90 14.32
N ALA A 166 3.54 -18.87 15.26
CA ALA A 166 4.98 -18.91 15.03
C ALA A 166 5.60 -20.17 15.68
N ASP A 167 4.82 -21.24 15.74
CA ASP A 167 5.04 -22.49 16.49
C ASP A 167 5.79 -23.58 15.69
N GLY A 168 6.53 -23.16 14.66
CA GLY A 168 7.49 -24.00 13.93
C GLY A 168 6.87 -24.98 12.93
N ALA A 169 7.70 -25.87 12.36
CA ALA A 169 7.29 -26.75 11.26
C ALA A 169 6.12 -27.70 11.61
N ALA A 170 6.00 -28.09 12.89
CA ALA A 170 4.92 -28.93 13.42
C ALA A 170 3.69 -28.11 13.90
N SER A 171 3.55 -26.87 13.43
CA SER A 171 2.55 -25.89 13.85
C SER A 171 1.16 -26.48 14.14
N VAL A 172 0.75 -26.37 15.41
CA VAL A 172 -0.61 -26.67 15.87
C VAL A 172 -1.57 -25.65 15.25
N VAL A 173 -1.19 -24.37 15.19
CA VAL A 173 -2.03 -23.32 14.60
C VAL A 173 -2.37 -23.66 13.15
N ARG A 174 -1.38 -23.94 12.29
CA ARG A 174 -1.61 -24.31 10.88
C ARG A 174 -2.55 -25.52 10.76
N ASN A 175 -2.33 -26.54 11.59
CA ASN A 175 -3.15 -27.76 11.56
C ASN A 175 -4.61 -27.46 11.96
N GLN A 176 -4.84 -26.60 12.96
CA GLN A 176 -6.18 -26.17 13.37
C GLN A 176 -6.90 -25.35 12.29
N LEU A 177 -6.16 -24.60 11.47
CA LEU A 177 -6.71 -23.88 10.32
C LEU A 177 -7.04 -24.80 9.12
N GLY A 178 -6.61 -26.06 9.15
CA GLY A 178 -6.78 -26.99 8.04
C GLY A 178 -5.98 -26.60 6.78
N ILE A 179 -4.95 -25.77 6.91
CA ILE A 179 -4.16 -25.29 5.77
C ILE A 179 -3.16 -26.38 5.34
N PRO A 180 -3.22 -26.86 4.08
CA PRO A 180 -2.28 -27.86 3.57
C PRO A 180 -0.82 -27.39 3.63
N TYR A 181 0.09 -28.32 3.96
CA TYR A 181 1.53 -28.08 4.03
C TYR A 181 2.27 -28.90 2.98
N GLU A 182 2.28 -28.36 1.76
CA GLU A 182 2.68 -29.04 0.53
C GLU A 182 4.20 -29.06 0.36
N GLY A 183 4.74 -30.17 -0.17
CA GLY A 183 6.15 -30.28 -0.55
C GLY A 183 6.72 -31.68 -0.36
N ALA A 184 8.04 -31.81 -0.40
CA ALA A 184 8.76 -33.08 -0.36
C ALA A 184 9.83 -33.10 0.73
N THR A 185 10.17 -34.30 1.21
CA THR A 185 11.33 -34.51 2.11
C THR A 185 12.49 -35.00 1.26
N TYR A 186 13.69 -34.42 1.42
CA TYR A 186 14.87 -34.94 0.75
C TYR A 186 15.24 -36.31 1.34
N GLU A 187 15.67 -37.24 0.48
CA GLU A 187 16.09 -38.59 0.93
C GLU A 187 17.38 -38.55 1.77
N ASN A 188 18.24 -37.56 1.53
CA ASN A 188 19.54 -37.44 2.20
C ASN A 188 19.41 -36.93 3.64
N ARG A 189 20.13 -37.58 4.56
CA ARG A 189 20.38 -37.07 5.92
C ARG A 189 21.54 -36.07 5.90
N PHE A 190 21.56 -35.18 6.88
CA PHE A 190 22.65 -34.22 7.08
C PHE A 190 23.17 -34.28 8.50
N LEU A 191 24.49 -34.25 8.64
CA LEU A 191 25.19 -34.18 9.92
C LEU A 191 25.67 -32.74 10.14
N ILE A 192 25.35 -32.20 11.32
CA ILE A 192 25.90 -30.94 11.84
C ILE A 192 26.81 -31.26 13.01
N THR A 193 27.95 -30.58 13.08
CA THR A 193 28.81 -30.56 14.25
C THR A 193 29.32 -29.16 14.48
N ASP A 194 29.16 -28.67 15.70
CA ASP A 194 29.80 -27.45 16.18
C ASP A 194 30.98 -27.87 17.07
N ALA A 195 32.20 -27.51 16.67
CA ALA A 195 33.41 -27.92 17.36
C ALA A 195 34.53 -26.89 17.16
N ARG A 196 35.56 -26.95 18.01
CA ARG A 196 36.81 -26.21 17.79
C ARG A 196 37.75 -27.00 16.87
N ILE A 197 38.71 -26.29 16.29
CA ILE A 197 39.77 -26.88 15.46
C ILE A 197 41.10 -26.69 16.19
N ALA A 198 41.83 -27.77 16.44
CA ALA A 198 43.16 -27.70 17.03
C ALA A 198 44.14 -27.05 16.04
N ASN A 199 44.94 -26.07 16.51
CA ASN A 199 45.87 -25.30 15.68
C ASN A 199 45.22 -24.78 14.39
N ASN A 200 44.01 -24.21 14.54
CA ASN A 200 43.13 -23.84 13.43
C ASN A 200 43.84 -23.00 12.35
N PRO A 201 43.99 -23.51 11.11
CA PRO A 201 44.63 -22.78 10.02
C PRO A 201 43.64 -21.97 9.16
N LEU A 202 42.33 -22.02 9.47
CA LEU A 202 41.29 -21.37 8.67
C LEU A 202 41.08 -19.92 9.08
N ASP A 203 40.79 -19.06 8.10
CA ASP A 203 40.45 -17.66 8.36
C ASP A 203 39.13 -17.56 9.15
N PRO A 204 39.06 -16.70 10.19
CA PRO A 204 37.91 -16.63 11.08
C PRO A 204 36.70 -15.89 10.49
N ASP A 205 36.82 -15.27 9.31
CA ASP A 205 35.77 -14.51 8.62
C ASP A 205 35.39 -15.09 7.24
N GLU A 206 35.84 -16.32 6.95
CA GLU A 206 35.62 -17.01 5.68
C GLU A 206 34.78 -18.28 5.85
N ILE A 207 33.79 -18.46 4.96
CA ILE A 207 33.07 -19.73 4.82
C ILE A 207 33.74 -20.59 3.75
N HIS A 208 33.96 -21.86 4.04
CA HIS A 208 34.51 -22.81 3.08
C HIS A 208 33.46 -23.85 2.67
N TYR A 209 33.16 -23.91 1.37
CA TYR A 209 32.27 -24.91 0.77
C TYR A 209 33.06 -25.90 -0.08
N TYR A 210 33.28 -27.11 0.43
CA TYR A 210 33.90 -28.21 -0.31
C TYR A 210 32.84 -29.05 -1.01
N GLN A 211 32.97 -29.19 -2.32
CA GLN A 211 32.07 -29.97 -3.16
C GLN A 211 32.86 -31.09 -3.83
N SER A 212 32.33 -32.31 -3.79
CA SER A 212 32.97 -33.49 -4.40
C SER A 212 31.91 -34.48 -4.85
N ARG A 213 32.29 -35.46 -5.67
CA ARG A 213 31.38 -36.53 -6.10
C ARG A 213 30.83 -37.39 -4.95
N ILE A 214 31.51 -37.41 -3.81
CA ILE A 214 31.13 -38.17 -2.62
C ILE A 214 30.34 -37.33 -1.59
N GLY A 215 30.09 -36.05 -1.87
CA GLY A 215 29.27 -35.18 -1.02
C GLY A 215 29.79 -33.75 -0.89
N VAL A 216 29.08 -32.97 -0.09
CA VAL A 216 29.34 -31.56 0.22
C VAL A 216 29.74 -31.39 1.68
N LEU A 217 30.64 -30.46 1.97
CA LEU A 217 31.02 -30.06 3.32
C LEU A 217 31.07 -28.53 3.37
N ALA A 218 30.33 -27.92 4.29
CA ALA A 218 30.44 -26.51 4.62
C ALA A 218 31.12 -26.37 5.99
N ILE A 219 32.10 -25.48 6.07
CA ILE A 219 32.78 -25.09 7.30
C ILE A 219 32.52 -23.59 7.51
N VAL A 220 31.80 -23.25 8.57
CA VAL A 220 31.35 -21.88 8.87
C VAL A 220 31.92 -21.43 10.22
N PRO A 221 32.70 -20.33 10.28
CA PRO A 221 33.17 -19.81 11.55
C PRO A 221 32.01 -19.29 12.38
N GLN A 222 32.10 -19.48 13.69
CA GLN A 222 31.13 -19.02 14.69
C GLN A 222 31.82 -18.17 15.77
N PRO A 223 31.05 -17.41 16.56
CA PRO A 223 31.55 -16.73 17.74
C PRO A 223 32.31 -17.67 18.70
N TYR A 224 33.18 -17.10 19.52
CA TYR A 224 33.94 -17.80 20.57
C TYR A 224 34.90 -18.90 20.06
N GLY A 225 35.26 -18.87 18.77
CA GLY A 225 36.24 -19.80 18.17
C GLY A 225 35.68 -21.17 17.83
N LEU A 226 34.36 -21.31 17.76
CA LEU A 226 33.68 -22.51 17.27
C LEU A 226 33.56 -22.48 15.74
N TYR A 227 33.43 -23.65 15.13
CA TYR A 227 33.15 -23.81 13.71
C TYR A 227 31.99 -24.78 13.51
N ARG A 228 31.06 -24.46 12.62
CA ARG A 228 30.03 -25.39 12.16
C ARG A 228 30.51 -26.16 10.96
N PHE A 229 30.47 -27.46 11.08
CA PHE A 229 30.61 -28.43 10.01
C PHE A 229 29.22 -28.90 9.61
N PHE A 230 28.86 -28.75 8.34
CA PHE A 230 27.59 -29.21 7.79
C PHE A 230 27.86 -30.07 6.56
N THR A 231 27.35 -31.30 6.55
CA THR A 231 27.66 -32.24 5.48
C THR A 231 26.51 -33.24 5.27
N ASN A 232 26.33 -33.74 4.04
CA ASN A 232 25.38 -34.83 3.81
C ASN A 232 25.93 -36.14 4.41
N ALA A 233 25.13 -36.78 5.25
CA ALA A 233 25.48 -38.01 5.94
C ALA A 233 25.05 -39.25 5.13
N PRO A 234 25.67 -40.42 5.35
CA PRO A 234 25.12 -41.71 4.94
C PRO A 234 23.67 -41.87 5.43
N ALA A 235 22.83 -42.55 4.64
CA ALA A 235 21.38 -42.63 4.90
C ALA A 235 21.04 -43.41 6.20
N ASP A 236 21.92 -44.30 6.60
CA ASP A 236 21.88 -45.17 7.78
C ASP A 236 22.47 -44.54 9.04
N LEU A 237 23.20 -43.41 8.91
CA LEU A 237 23.77 -42.72 10.07
C LEU A 237 22.68 -41.93 10.80
N GLU A 238 22.08 -42.51 11.84
CA GLU A 238 21.02 -41.85 12.62
C GLU A 238 21.58 -40.93 13.72
N ASN A 239 22.57 -41.40 14.47
CA ASN A 239 23.18 -40.68 15.59
C ASN A 239 24.66 -40.46 15.29
N GLY A 240 24.96 -39.39 14.55
CA GLY A 240 26.35 -39.07 14.22
C GLY A 240 27.15 -38.64 15.44
N THR A 241 28.45 -38.89 15.40
CA THR A 241 29.42 -38.54 16.43
C THR A 241 30.46 -37.55 15.90
N LEU A 242 31.29 -36.99 16.80
CA LEU A 242 32.45 -36.19 16.38
C LEU A 242 33.40 -37.00 15.49
N SER A 243 33.56 -38.31 15.74
CA SER A 243 34.43 -39.18 14.94
C SER A 243 33.89 -39.37 13.52
N ASP A 244 32.57 -39.46 13.36
CA ASP A 244 31.93 -39.53 12.05
C ASP A 244 32.16 -38.24 11.27
N MET A 245 31.98 -37.08 11.94
CA MET A 245 32.28 -35.78 11.31
C MET A 245 33.75 -35.66 10.94
N GLN A 246 34.67 -36.03 11.84
CA GLN A 246 36.11 -36.01 11.58
C GLN A 246 36.44 -36.82 10.32
N SER A 247 35.90 -38.03 10.21
CA SER A 247 36.10 -38.90 9.04
C SER A 247 35.59 -38.24 7.75
N LEU A 248 34.43 -37.60 7.80
CA LEU A 248 33.86 -36.89 6.64
C LEU A 248 34.68 -35.64 6.28
N VAL A 249 35.21 -34.91 7.27
CA VAL A 249 36.09 -33.75 7.05
C VAL A 249 37.43 -34.17 6.45
N ASP A 250 38.03 -35.28 6.91
CA ASP A 250 39.30 -35.79 6.38
C ASP A 250 39.17 -36.21 4.91
N VAL A 251 38.00 -36.74 4.55
CA VAL A 251 37.71 -37.23 3.20
C VAL A 251 37.24 -36.11 2.26
N ARG A 252 36.50 -35.11 2.73
CA ARG A 252 35.90 -34.06 1.87
C ARG A 252 36.57 -32.70 1.97
N GLY A 253 37.17 -32.38 3.11
CA GLY A 253 37.80 -31.10 3.42
C GLY A 253 39.24 -30.97 2.91
N PRO A 254 39.99 -29.98 3.42
CA PRO A 254 41.34 -29.68 2.94
C PRO A 254 42.39 -30.70 3.41
N GLY A 255 42.07 -31.56 4.37
CA GLY A 255 43.02 -32.44 5.06
C GLY A 255 43.77 -31.71 6.18
N GLY A 256 44.14 -32.45 7.24
CA GLY A 256 44.92 -31.90 8.37
C GLY A 256 44.13 -31.08 9.39
N LEU A 257 42.80 -31.02 9.29
CA LEU A 257 41.96 -30.39 10.31
C LEU A 257 41.65 -31.39 11.43
N ARG A 258 41.96 -31.04 12.68
CA ARG A 258 41.64 -31.85 13.84
C ARG A 258 40.52 -31.20 14.65
N LEU A 259 39.35 -31.83 14.66
CA LEU A 259 38.19 -31.37 15.42
C LEU A 259 38.34 -31.77 16.89
N ILE A 260 38.14 -30.82 17.79
CA ILE A 260 38.24 -30.98 19.26
C ILE A 260 37.08 -30.26 19.94
N GLU A 261 36.79 -30.61 21.20
CA GLU A 261 35.79 -29.94 22.03
C GLU A 261 34.43 -29.77 21.32
N PRO A 262 33.71 -30.86 21.03
CA PRO A 262 32.41 -30.77 20.37
C PRO A 262 31.40 -30.10 21.32
N ASP A 263 30.79 -29.03 20.86
CA ASP A 263 29.69 -28.35 21.56
C ASP A 263 28.35 -29.02 21.22
N TRP A 264 28.17 -29.39 19.95
CA TRP A 264 26.93 -30.02 19.49
C TRP A 264 27.16 -30.93 18.28
N VAL A 265 26.49 -32.08 18.25
CA VAL A 265 26.46 -33.00 17.11
C VAL A 265 25.03 -33.47 16.89
N THR A 266 24.53 -33.41 15.66
CA THR A 266 23.18 -33.90 15.34
C THR A 266 23.03 -34.34 13.89
N THR A 267 22.20 -35.34 13.65
CA THR A 267 21.76 -35.73 12.32
C THR A 267 20.28 -35.42 12.13
N PHE A 268 19.90 -34.89 10.96
CA PHE A 268 18.50 -34.60 10.64
C PHE A 268 18.20 -34.77 9.15
N ARG A 269 16.90 -34.81 8.83
CA ARG A 269 16.38 -34.78 7.46
C ARG A 269 15.94 -33.38 7.10
N VAL A 270 16.18 -33.00 5.85
CA VAL A 270 15.75 -31.70 5.34
C VAL A 270 14.37 -31.82 4.70
N HIS A 271 13.44 -30.97 5.14
CA HIS A 271 12.10 -30.88 4.58
C HIS A 271 11.99 -29.63 3.72
N ARG A 272 11.33 -29.76 2.56
CA ARG A 272 10.87 -28.63 1.74
C ARG A 272 9.36 -28.63 1.79
N ARG A 273 8.76 -27.71 2.52
CA ARG A 273 7.30 -27.59 2.65
C ARG A 273 6.85 -26.14 2.69
N ARG A 274 5.63 -25.87 2.22
CA ARG A 274 5.02 -24.53 2.25
C ARG A 274 3.52 -24.67 2.49
N ALA A 275 2.98 -23.76 3.30
CA ALA A 275 1.55 -23.63 3.51
C ALA A 275 0.87 -23.01 2.28
N ALA A 276 -0.33 -23.47 1.94
CA ALA A 276 -1.08 -22.94 0.80
C ALA A 276 -1.57 -21.49 1.00
N SER A 277 -1.82 -21.09 2.25
CA SER A 277 -2.15 -19.72 2.68
C SER A 277 -1.43 -19.42 3.99
N PHE A 278 -1.10 -18.15 4.26
CA PHE A 278 -0.49 -17.75 5.53
C PHE A 278 -1.50 -17.10 6.49
N GLN A 279 -2.78 -17.08 6.09
CA GLN A 279 -3.87 -16.43 6.81
C GLN A 279 -5.19 -17.19 6.62
N LEU A 280 -5.99 -17.22 7.68
CA LEU A 280 -7.42 -17.53 7.64
C LEU A 280 -8.16 -16.56 8.58
N GLY A 281 -8.88 -15.60 8.01
CA GLY A 281 -9.59 -14.57 8.79
C GLY A 281 -8.63 -13.83 9.72
N ARG A 282 -8.82 -14.01 11.04
CA ARG A 282 -8.05 -13.37 12.12
C ARG A 282 -6.87 -14.18 12.66
N VAL A 283 -6.55 -15.31 12.03
CA VAL A 283 -5.41 -16.17 12.41
C VAL A 283 -4.38 -16.20 11.30
N PHE A 284 -3.12 -15.96 11.67
CA PHE A 284 -1.98 -15.92 10.77
C PHE A 284 -0.95 -16.98 11.14
N ILE A 285 -0.13 -17.41 10.18
CA ILE A 285 1.06 -18.24 10.41
C ILE A 285 2.30 -17.58 9.82
N ALA A 286 3.46 -17.76 10.45
CA ALA A 286 4.72 -17.13 10.05
C ALA A 286 5.94 -18.04 10.30
N GLY A 287 7.02 -17.83 9.54
CA GLY A 287 8.25 -18.61 9.64
C GLY A 287 8.02 -20.09 9.30
N ASP A 288 8.66 -21.00 10.05
CA ASP A 288 8.58 -22.44 9.80
C ASP A 288 7.15 -23.01 9.82
N ALA A 289 6.21 -22.35 10.50
CA ALA A 289 4.80 -22.70 10.44
C ALA A 289 4.23 -22.54 9.02
N ALA A 290 4.69 -21.52 8.29
CA ALA A 290 4.29 -21.17 6.93
C ALA A 290 5.19 -21.80 5.85
N HIS A 291 6.50 -21.94 6.07
CA HIS A 291 7.42 -22.51 5.08
C HIS A 291 8.68 -23.09 5.72
N ALA A 292 9.12 -24.26 5.25
CA ALA A 292 10.37 -24.91 5.62
C ALA A 292 11.15 -25.26 4.35
N HIS A 293 12.45 -25.00 4.33
CA HIS A 293 13.28 -25.22 3.16
C HIS A 293 14.69 -25.68 3.53
N SER A 294 15.50 -25.98 2.51
CA SER A 294 16.89 -26.42 2.68
C SER A 294 17.70 -25.42 3.53
N PRO A 295 18.55 -25.89 4.46
CA PRO A 295 19.42 -25.01 5.25
C PRO A 295 20.54 -24.39 4.40
N MET A 296 20.73 -24.85 3.15
CA MET A 296 21.72 -24.30 2.22
C MET A 296 21.49 -22.79 2.01
N GLY A 297 22.51 -21.98 2.26
CA GLY A 297 22.42 -20.51 2.19
C GLY A 297 21.80 -19.82 3.43
N GLY A 298 21.36 -20.59 4.43
CA GLY A 298 20.96 -20.08 5.74
C GLY A 298 19.71 -19.18 5.76
N GLN A 299 18.74 -19.40 4.86
CA GLN A 299 17.64 -18.44 4.65
C GLN A 299 16.42 -18.57 5.60
N GLY A 300 16.26 -19.68 6.34
CA GLY A 300 15.00 -19.99 7.06
C GLY A 300 14.67 -18.96 8.14
N LEU A 301 15.62 -18.76 9.05
CA LEU A 301 15.55 -17.74 10.10
C LEU A 301 15.27 -16.34 9.53
N ASN A 302 15.98 -15.98 8.45
CA ASN A 302 15.88 -14.66 7.83
C ASN A 302 14.48 -14.42 7.25
N THR A 303 13.92 -15.42 6.57
CA THR A 303 12.58 -15.34 5.99
C THR A 303 11.53 -15.23 7.09
N GLY A 304 11.65 -16.01 8.18
CA GLY A 304 10.72 -15.96 9.32
C GLY A 304 10.71 -14.61 10.04
N ILE A 305 11.88 -14.01 10.31
CA ILE A 305 11.97 -12.67 10.92
C ILE A 305 11.32 -11.61 10.00
N GLN A 306 11.50 -11.72 8.68
CA GLN A 306 10.88 -10.82 7.73
C GLN A 306 9.36 -11.04 7.59
N ASP A 307 8.85 -12.26 7.77
CA ASP A 307 7.40 -12.51 7.84
C ASP A 307 6.79 -11.78 9.03
N ALA A 308 7.42 -11.92 10.21
CA ALA A 308 6.99 -11.26 11.43
C ALA A 308 6.98 -9.74 11.29
N GLN A 309 8.04 -9.16 10.74
CA GLN A 309 8.13 -7.72 10.48
C GLN A 309 7.03 -7.25 9.50
N ASN A 310 6.82 -7.97 8.40
CA ASN A 310 5.80 -7.63 7.40
C ASN A 310 4.38 -7.69 7.96
N LEU A 311 4.06 -8.71 8.76
CA LEU A 311 2.74 -8.89 9.35
C LEU A 311 2.47 -7.86 10.47
N ALA A 312 3.44 -7.65 11.36
CA ALA A 312 3.24 -6.89 12.59
C ALA A 312 2.81 -5.44 12.35
N TRP A 313 3.41 -4.75 11.38
CA TRP A 313 3.04 -3.35 11.10
C TRP A 313 1.63 -3.24 10.49
N LYS A 314 1.24 -4.19 9.62
CA LYS A 314 -0.09 -4.24 9.01
C LYS A 314 -1.15 -4.48 10.07
N LEU A 315 -0.90 -5.47 10.92
CA LEU A 315 -1.79 -5.85 12.00
C LEU A 315 -1.94 -4.70 13.02
N ALA A 316 -0.84 -4.06 13.41
CA ALA A 316 -0.88 -2.89 14.28
C ALA A 316 -1.68 -1.73 13.67
N SER A 317 -1.53 -1.47 12.36
CA SER A 317 -2.28 -0.41 11.67
C SER A 317 -3.78 -0.69 11.67
N VAL A 318 -4.19 -1.96 11.50
CA VAL A 318 -5.61 -2.37 11.56
C VAL A 318 -6.14 -2.31 12.99
N ILE A 319 -5.38 -2.76 13.99
CA ILE A 319 -5.81 -2.75 15.40
C ILE A 319 -6.03 -1.31 15.90
N ARG A 320 -5.17 -0.37 15.50
CA ARG A 320 -5.31 1.05 15.85
C ARG A 320 -6.41 1.77 15.08
N GLY A 321 -7.04 1.10 14.10
CA GLY A 321 -8.07 1.69 13.24
C GLY A 321 -7.52 2.64 12.17
N ASP A 322 -6.20 2.68 11.96
CA ASP A 322 -5.54 3.54 10.98
C ASP A 322 -5.72 3.03 9.55
N ALA A 323 -5.70 1.71 9.36
CA ALA A 323 -5.77 1.07 8.06
C ALA A 323 -7.00 0.15 7.95
N ARG A 324 -7.52 0.04 6.72
CA ARG A 324 -8.62 -0.89 6.42
C ARG A 324 -8.13 -2.34 6.54
N THR A 325 -9.02 -3.27 6.91
CA THR A 325 -8.69 -4.70 7.08
C THR A 325 -8.14 -5.35 5.82
N GLY A 326 -8.54 -4.88 4.64
CA GLY A 326 -8.01 -5.34 3.34
C GLY A 326 -6.50 -5.15 3.15
N LEU A 327 -5.83 -4.35 4.00
CA LEU A 327 -4.38 -4.28 4.05
C LEU A 327 -3.75 -5.65 4.41
N LEU A 328 -4.41 -6.44 5.27
CA LEU A 328 -3.91 -7.73 5.74
C LEU A 328 -3.87 -8.78 4.62
N ASP A 329 -4.75 -8.66 3.63
CA ASP A 329 -4.81 -9.58 2.48
C ASP A 329 -3.53 -9.56 1.64
N SER A 330 -2.70 -8.53 1.79
CA SER A 330 -1.38 -8.44 1.16
C SER A 330 -0.33 -9.37 1.80
N TYR A 331 -0.53 -9.88 3.02
CA TYR A 331 0.48 -10.66 3.74
C TYR A 331 0.87 -11.96 3.01
N THR A 332 -0.11 -12.81 2.71
CA THR A 332 0.11 -14.08 1.99
C THR A 332 0.81 -13.88 0.64
N PRO A 333 0.30 -13.07 -0.32
CA PRO A 333 0.93 -12.94 -1.63
C PRO A 333 2.35 -12.36 -1.57
N GLU A 334 2.61 -11.42 -0.67
CA GLU A 334 3.95 -10.83 -0.51
C GLU A 334 4.98 -11.83 0.03
N ARG A 335 4.61 -12.56 1.08
CA ARG A 335 5.54 -13.44 1.78
C ARG A 335 5.67 -14.81 1.13
N ALA A 336 4.60 -15.32 0.52
CA ALA A 336 4.67 -16.53 -0.29
C ALA A 336 5.59 -16.34 -1.50
N ALA A 337 5.56 -15.17 -2.17
CA ALA A 337 6.45 -14.90 -3.31
C ALA A 337 7.94 -14.91 -2.92
N VAL A 338 8.27 -14.38 -1.74
CA VAL A 338 9.64 -14.44 -1.20
C VAL A 338 10.02 -15.87 -0.85
N ALA A 339 9.15 -16.61 -0.15
CA ALA A 339 9.39 -18.01 0.20
C ALA A 339 9.62 -18.88 -1.05
N ASP A 340 8.81 -18.71 -2.10
CA ASP A 340 8.93 -19.45 -3.36
C ASP A 340 10.26 -19.20 -4.06
N ALA A 341 10.69 -17.94 -4.11
CA ALA A 341 11.95 -17.57 -4.72
C ALA A 341 13.15 -18.09 -3.91
N VAL A 342 13.13 -18.01 -2.58
CA VAL A 342 14.13 -18.62 -1.71
C VAL A 342 14.21 -20.12 -1.94
N VAL A 343 13.06 -20.81 -1.97
CA VAL A 343 12.99 -22.25 -2.20
C VAL A 343 13.57 -22.63 -3.56
N ARG A 344 13.21 -21.92 -4.64
CA ARG A 344 13.73 -22.18 -5.98
C ARG A 344 15.24 -21.99 -6.05
N ASP A 345 15.74 -20.89 -5.49
CA ASP A 345 17.15 -20.52 -5.59
C ASP A 345 18.03 -21.43 -4.71
N THR A 346 17.54 -21.88 -3.55
CA THR A 346 18.23 -22.85 -2.68
C THR A 346 18.20 -24.28 -3.22
N ASP A 347 17.12 -24.70 -3.89
CA ASP A 347 17.02 -26.02 -4.52
C ASP A 347 18.01 -26.16 -5.69
N LEU A 348 18.09 -25.14 -6.56
CA LEU A 348 19.05 -25.12 -7.67
C LEU A 348 20.50 -25.23 -7.18
N GLN A 349 20.85 -24.50 -6.13
CA GLN A 349 22.18 -24.57 -5.52
C GLN A 349 22.46 -25.94 -4.91
N THR A 350 21.51 -26.48 -4.15
CA THR A 350 21.66 -27.80 -3.49
C THR A 350 21.83 -28.90 -4.55
N ARG A 351 21.00 -28.90 -5.61
CA ARG A 351 21.09 -29.89 -6.69
C ARG A 351 22.39 -29.79 -7.48
N ALA A 352 22.85 -28.58 -7.80
CA ALA A 352 24.12 -28.36 -8.49
C ALA A 352 25.33 -28.77 -7.64
N ALA A 353 25.27 -28.54 -6.33
CA ALA A 353 26.33 -28.96 -5.40
C ALA A 353 26.42 -30.49 -5.26
N MET A 354 25.31 -31.21 -5.45
CA MET A 354 25.22 -32.68 -5.35
C MET A 354 25.44 -33.42 -6.69
N TRP A 355 25.81 -32.74 -7.78
CA TRP A 355 26.11 -33.42 -9.05
C TRP A 355 27.32 -34.36 -8.93
N ASN A 356 27.16 -35.60 -9.41
CA ASN A 356 28.15 -36.67 -9.25
C ASN A 356 28.79 -37.13 -10.59
N LYS A 357 28.25 -36.73 -11.74
CA LYS A 357 28.84 -37.03 -13.06
C LYS A 357 29.97 -36.04 -13.38
N SER A 358 31.10 -36.54 -13.90
CA SER A 358 32.28 -35.72 -14.22
C SER A 358 31.98 -34.57 -15.19
N THR A 359 31.11 -34.79 -16.17
CA THR A 359 30.67 -33.76 -17.13
C THR A 359 29.86 -32.65 -16.48
N GLN A 360 28.99 -32.99 -15.52
CA GLN A 360 28.18 -32.02 -14.78
C GLN A 360 29.05 -31.17 -13.84
N VAL A 361 30.00 -31.81 -13.14
CA VAL A 361 30.97 -31.12 -12.27
C VAL A 361 31.84 -30.17 -13.09
N ALA A 362 32.37 -30.61 -14.24
CA ALA A 362 33.16 -29.76 -15.13
C ALA A 362 32.37 -28.54 -15.65
N LEU A 363 31.09 -28.72 -16.01
CA LEU A 363 30.20 -27.64 -16.42
C LEU A 363 29.98 -26.63 -15.29
N ARG A 364 29.64 -27.10 -14.08
CA ARG A 364 29.47 -26.26 -12.89
C ARG A 364 30.72 -25.44 -12.59
N ASP A 365 31.88 -26.09 -12.55
CA ASP A 365 33.15 -25.44 -12.18
C ASP A 365 33.59 -24.43 -13.24
N THR A 366 33.30 -24.69 -14.52
CA THR A 366 33.56 -23.75 -15.60
C THR A 366 32.62 -22.54 -15.51
N ALA A 367 31.33 -22.77 -15.25
CA ALA A 367 30.36 -21.71 -15.05
C ALA A 367 30.72 -20.84 -13.82
N MET A 368 31.07 -21.44 -12.68
CA MET A 368 31.48 -20.70 -11.49
C MET A 368 32.73 -19.85 -11.73
N ARG A 369 33.76 -20.40 -12.40
CA ARG A 369 34.97 -19.63 -12.76
C ARG A 369 34.67 -18.48 -13.71
N ALA A 370 33.78 -18.68 -14.69
CA ALA A 370 33.37 -17.62 -15.61
C ALA A 370 32.58 -16.51 -14.89
N LEU A 371 31.65 -16.88 -14.00
CA LEU A 371 30.87 -15.93 -13.21
C LEU A 371 31.74 -15.15 -12.22
N ASP A 372 32.77 -15.79 -11.66
CA ASP A 372 33.77 -15.16 -10.80
C ASP A 372 34.61 -14.11 -11.56
N ARG A 373 35.18 -14.50 -12.71
CA ARG A 373 35.97 -13.59 -13.58
C ARG A 373 35.19 -12.36 -14.03
N THR A 374 33.88 -12.52 -14.23
CA THR A 374 32.98 -11.42 -14.63
C THR A 374 32.40 -10.65 -13.46
N ARG A 375 32.70 -11.04 -12.21
CA ARG A 375 32.08 -10.55 -10.96
C ARG A 375 30.55 -10.61 -10.99
N THR A 376 29.98 -11.55 -11.74
CA THR A 376 28.54 -11.67 -11.91
C THR A 376 27.87 -12.18 -10.63
N LEU A 377 28.52 -13.09 -9.90
CA LEU A 377 28.02 -13.57 -8.59
C LEU A 377 27.93 -12.41 -7.58
N GLU A 378 28.99 -11.62 -7.45
CA GLU A 378 29.05 -10.43 -6.58
C GLU A 378 27.97 -9.40 -6.96
N ARG A 379 27.76 -9.14 -8.27
CA ARG A 379 26.84 -8.11 -8.75
C ARG A 379 25.36 -8.51 -8.76
N PHE A 380 25.05 -9.80 -8.89
CA PHE A 380 23.68 -10.26 -9.10
C PHE A 380 23.18 -11.23 -8.03
N TYR A 381 23.98 -12.20 -7.61
CA TYR A 381 23.56 -13.21 -6.66
C TYR A 381 23.61 -12.71 -5.21
N VAL A 382 24.74 -12.11 -4.79
CA VAL A 382 24.92 -11.63 -3.41
C VAL A 382 23.82 -10.65 -2.96
N PRO A 383 23.40 -9.66 -3.77
CA PRO A 383 22.30 -8.76 -3.39
C PRO A 383 20.94 -9.47 -3.21
N ILE A 384 20.70 -10.58 -3.93
CA ILE A 384 19.48 -11.39 -3.77
C ILE A 384 19.54 -12.15 -2.45
N ALA A 385 20.65 -12.86 -2.20
CA ALA A 385 20.85 -13.60 -0.95
C ALA A 385 20.80 -12.68 0.29
N ALA A 386 21.33 -11.46 0.17
CA ALA A 386 21.27 -10.42 1.19
C ALA A 386 19.88 -9.80 1.39
N GLY A 387 18.91 -10.17 0.56
CA GLY A 387 17.54 -9.67 0.58
C GLY A 387 17.37 -8.23 0.11
N ARG A 388 18.35 -7.68 -0.60
CA ARG A 388 18.32 -6.31 -1.15
C ARG A 388 17.57 -6.20 -2.47
N ARG A 389 17.22 -7.33 -3.09
CA ARG A 389 16.52 -7.40 -4.40
C ARG A 389 15.15 -8.07 -4.33
N TRP A 390 14.65 -8.35 -3.14
CA TRP A 390 13.26 -8.79 -3.00
C TRP A 390 12.34 -7.67 -3.43
N VAL A 391 11.35 -8.02 -4.25
CA VAL A 391 10.34 -7.10 -4.75
C VAL A 391 9.01 -7.79 -4.56
N TYR A 392 8.17 -7.20 -3.71
CA TYR A 392 6.84 -7.69 -3.51
C TYR A 392 6.02 -7.57 -4.81
N PRO A 393 5.20 -8.58 -5.14
CA PRO A 393 4.22 -8.43 -6.19
C PRO A 393 3.27 -7.28 -5.81
N THR A 394 2.87 -6.47 -6.78
CA THR A 394 1.76 -5.53 -6.61
C THR A 394 0.51 -6.35 -6.35
N ALA A 395 0.13 -6.51 -5.08
CA ALA A 395 -1.12 -7.15 -4.71
C ALA A 395 -2.28 -6.28 -5.23
N PRO A 396 -3.48 -6.84 -5.48
CA PRO A 396 -4.69 -6.03 -5.71
C PRO A 396 -4.94 -5.01 -4.59
N ALA A 397 -4.43 -5.29 -3.39
CA ALA A 397 -4.43 -4.42 -2.22
C ALA A 397 -3.22 -3.45 -2.11
N THR A 398 -2.36 -3.35 -3.13
CA THR A 398 -1.28 -2.35 -3.23
C THR A 398 -1.02 -2.04 -4.72
N ALA A 399 -1.58 -0.92 -5.15
CA ALA A 399 -1.43 -0.25 -6.43
C ALA A 399 -2.02 -0.93 -7.68
N GLU A 400 -3.12 -0.34 -8.15
CA GLU A 400 -3.25 -0.08 -9.58
C GLU A 400 -2.27 1.04 -9.94
N SER A 401 -1.18 0.71 -10.64
CA SER A 401 -0.37 1.73 -11.30
C SER A 401 -1.23 2.34 -12.42
N PRO A 402 -1.38 3.68 -12.50
CA PRO A 402 -1.94 4.32 -13.68
C PRO A 402 -0.97 4.09 -14.84
N ARG A 403 -1.22 3.03 -15.62
CA ARG A 403 -0.37 2.60 -16.74
C ARG A 403 -0.48 3.50 -17.99
N ARG A 404 -1.17 4.63 -17.92
CA ARG A 404 -1.40 5.49 -19.08
C ARG A 404 -1.37 6.93 -18.59
N LEU A 405 -0.35 7.70 -19.00
CA LEU A 405 -0.42 9.14 -19.31
C LEU A 405 0.96 9.79 -19.55
N VAL A 406 2.10 9.13 -19.27
CA VAL A 406 3.44 9.70 -19.59
C VAL A 406 4.30 8.68 -20.36
N PRO A 407 4.97 9.07 -21.48
CA PRO A 407 5.92 8.21 -22.19
C PRO A 407 7.01 7.67 -21.25
N ALA A 408 7.35 6.38 -21.40
CA ALA A 408 8.28 5.60 -20.57
C ALA A 408 9.76 6.03 -20.67
N ASP A 409 10.02 7.10 -21.42
CA ASP A 409 11.30 7.47 -22.01
C ASP A 409 12.13 8.37 -21.08
N TRP A 410 11.50 8.99 -20.07
CA TRP A 410 12.13 10.05 -19.26
C TRP A 410 12.08 9.83 -17.74
N CYS A 411 11.14 9.03 -17.22
CA CYS A 411 11.16 8.55 -15.84
C CYS A 411 11.75 7.15 -15.81
N ASP A 412 13.04 7.12 -15.52
CA ASP A 412 13.88 5.94 -15.62
C ASP A 412 13.35 4.80 -14.70
N MET A 413 12.69 5.10 -13.57
CA MET A 413 12.10 4.11 -12.66
C MET A 413 11.01 3.20 -13.28
N ARG A 414 10.41 3.56 -14.43
CA ARG A 414 9.25 2.85 -15.00
C ARG A 414 9.59 1.77 -16.04
N SER A 415 10.84 1.65 -16.52
CA SER A 415 11.12 0.94 -17.79
C SER A 415 12.29 -0.07 -17.83
N SER A 416 12.90 -0.53 -16.71
CA SER A 416 14.02 -1.50 -16.82
C SER A 416 14.18 -2.53 -15.70
N LEU A 417 14.49 -3.76 -16.12
CA LEU A 417 14.81 -4.97 -15.33
C LEU A 417 16.07 -4.85 -14.44
N ARG A 418 16.85 -3.75 -14.52
CA ARG A 418 18.16 -3.60 -13.85
C ARG A 418 18.17 -2.70 -12.59
N ARG A 419 17.02 -2.38 -11.96
CA ARG A 419 16.92 -1.29 -10.97
C ARG A 419 16.70 -1.75 -9.52
N HIS A 420 17.29 -1.01 -8.57
CA HIS A 420 17.31 -1.31 -7.12
C HIS A 420 16.15 -0.68 -6.36
N ALA A 421 15.70 0.52 -6.75
CA ALA A 421 14.49 1.16 -6.22
C ALA A 421 13.39 1.06 -7.29
N ARG A 422 12.32 0.33 -6.98
CA ARG A 422 11.09 0.26 -7.78
C ARG A 422 9.95 -0.10 -6.84
N GLN A 423 8.71 0.01 -7.32
CA GLN A 423 7.54 -0.45 -6.58
C GLN A 423 7.71 -1.90 -6.10
N GLY A 424 7.36 -2.14 -4.84
CA GLY A 424 7.53 -3.42 -4.15
C GLY A 424 8.94 -3.68 -3.63
N ALA A 425 9.96 -2.91 -4.02
CA ALA A 425 11.33 -3.05 -3.52
C ALA A 425 11.52 -2.28 -2.19
N ALA A 426 12.45 -2.74 -1.36
CA ALA A 426 12.88 -1.98 -0.18
C ALA A 426 13.62 -0.70 -0.60
N LEU A 427 13.35 0.41 0.09
CA LEU A 427 14.15 1.61 -0.01
C LEU A 427 15.60 1.26 0.38
N PRO A 428 16.62 1.68 -0.39
CA PRO A 428 18.01 1.43 -0.04
C PRO A 428 18.31 1.84 1.40
N ARG A 429 18.86 0.90 2.19
CA ARG A 429 18.96 1.01 3.65
C ARG A 429 19.66 2.29 4.09
N ASP A 430 20.79 2.55 3.47
CA ASP A 430 21.63 3.72 3.67
C ASP A 430 20.90 5.05 3.44
N LEU A 431 20.05 5.11 2.42
CA LEU A 431 19.19 6.26 2.14
C LEU A 431 18.05 6.35 3.17
N ALA A 432 17.43 5.22 3.53
CA ALA A 432 16.35 5.16 4.52
C ALA A 432 16.81 5.66 5.90
N LEU A 433 18.01 5.25 6.35
CA LEU A 433 18.63 5.73 7.59
C LEU A 433 18.93 7.23 7.53
N GLY A 434 19.55 7.70 6.45
CA GLY A 434 19.88 9.12 6.30
C GLY A 434 18.66 10.05 6.26
N LEU A 435 17.52 9.54 5.79
CA LEU A 435 16.23 10.25 5.78
C LEU A 435 15.47 10.15 7.12
N GLY A 436 15.94 9.33 8.06
CA GLY A 436 15.18 8.99 9.27
C GLY A 436 13.88 8.21 8.97
N ALA A 437 13.80 7.58 7.80
CA ALA A 437 12.68 6.72 7.38
C ALA A 437 12.81 5.29 7.93
N ALA A 438 13.98 4.92 8.45
CA ALA A 438 14.25 3.66 9.13
C ALA A 438 15.32 3.88 10.23
N GLY A 439 15.59 2.84 11.02
CA GLY A 439 16.44 2.91 12.21
C GLY A 439 15.65 2.94 13.51
N PRO A 440 16.34 2.87 14.67
CA PRO A 440 15.70 2.76 15.98
C PRO A 440 14.88 4.01 16.36
N GLU A 441 15.29 5.18 15.90
CA GLU A 441 14.61 6.46 16.16
C GLU A 441 13.49 6.77 15.14
N ALA A 442 13.32 5.92 14.11
CA ALA A 442 12.28 6.14 13.12
C ALA A 442 10.92 5.72 13.67
N ASP A 443 9.87 6.48 13.33
CA ASP A 443 8.50 6.14 13.68
C ASP A 443 8.13 4.75 13.11
N PRO A 444 7.87 3.74 13.97
CA PRO A 444 7.54 2.37 13.53
C PRO A 444 6.23 2.24 12.79
N THR A 445 5.37 3.27 12.90
CA THR A 445 3.94 3.14 12.73
C THR A 445 3.40 3.87 11.51
N ARG A 446 4.11 4.91 11.05
CA ARG A 446 3.68 5.76 9.94
C ARG A 446 4.34 5.38 8.63
N PHE A 447 3.59 5.54 7.55
CA PHE A 447 4.15 5.56 6.21
C PHE A 447 4.98 6.83 6.04
N ALA A 448 6.01 6.76 5.21
CA ALA A 448 6.82 7.91 4.82
C ALA A 448 6.54 8.29 3.37
N VAL A 449 6.18 9.54 3.11
CA VAL A 449 6.23 10.10 1.76
C VAL A 449 7.56 10.86 1.63
N VAL A 450 8.52 10.21 0.99
CA VAL A 450 9.85 10.78 0.74
C VAL A 450 9.80 11.64 -0.51
N VAL A 451 9.90 12.95 -0.33
CA VAL A 451 9.95 13.95 -1.41
C VAL A 451 11.40 14.24 -1.74
N VAL A 452 11.74 14.10 -3.02
CA VAL A 452 13.08 14.32 -3.55
C VAL A 452 13.00 15.50 -4.52
N PRO A 453 13.71 16.62 -4.26
CA PRO A 453 13.75 17.76 -5.17
C PRO A 453 14.48 17.40 -6.48
N PRO A 454 14.46 18.24 -7.53
CA PRO A 454 15.08 17.92 -8.81
C PRO A 454 16.62 17.91 -8.73
N ALA A 455 17.27 17.13 -9.59
CA ALA A 455 18.73 16.98 -9.57
C ALA A 455 19.50 18.24 -10.03
N LYS A 456 18.83 19.11 -10.79
CA LYS A 456 19.32 20.41 -11.26
C LYS A 456 18.15 21.40 -11.21
N GLY A 457 18.43 22.66 -10.85
CA GLY A 457 17.41 23.68 -10.62
C GLY A 457 16.82 23.62 -9.21
N SER A 458 15.88 24.51 -8.92
CA SER A 458 15.10 24.52 -7.67
C SER A 458 13.64 24.18 -7.97
N ASP A 459 12.99 23.47 -7.05
CA ASP A 459 11.53 23.34 -7.02
C ASP A 459 10.91 24.27 -5.96
N ASP A 460 11.74 25.08 -5.30
CA ASP A 460 11.39 26.00 -4.20
C ASP A 460 10.54 25.35 -3.08
N GLY A 461 10.60 24.01 -2.94
CA GLY A 461 9.81 23.25 -1.96
C GLY A 461 8.35 22.99 -2.36
N ARG A 462 7.91 23.41 -3.55
CA ARG A 462 6.51 23.31 -4.01
C ARG A 462 5.95 21.90 -3.93
N LEU A 463 6.68 20.88 -4.41
CA LEU A 463 6.22 19.51 -4.32
C LEU A 463 6.11 19.02 -2.87
N ALA A 464 7.07 19.39 -2.02
CA ALA A 464 7.07 18.97 -0.62
C ALA A 464 5.89 19.60 0.15
N GLU A 465 5.57 20.86 -0.15
CA GLU A 465 4.40 21.56 0.39
C GLU A 465 3.09 20.95 -0.12
N ALA A 466 2.96 20.72 -1.43
CA ALA A 466 1.78 20.07 -2.01
C ALA A 466 1.53 18.69 -1.41
N VAL A 467 2.59 17.88 -1.23
CA VAL A 467 2.49 16.57 -0.58
C VAL A 467 2.11 16.69 0.90
N ARG A 468 2.66 17.67 1.64
CA ARG A 468 2.27 17.94 3.03
C ARG A 468 0.80 18.32 3.14
N HIS A 469 0.32 19.17 2.26
CA HIS A 469 -1.07 19.59 2.21
C HIS A 469 -2.00 18.40 1.90
N LEU A 470 -1.68 17.63 0.86
CA LEU A 470 -2.43 16.44 0.45
C LEU A 470 -2.47 15.36 1.53
N ALA A 471 -1.35 15.11 2.21
CA ALA A 471 -1.25 14.10 3.26
C ALA A 471 -1.82 14.55 4.62
N ARG A 472 -2.24 15.82 4.76
CA ARG A 472 -2.76 16.41 6.01
C ARG A 472 -3.94 15.62 6.62
N PRO A 473 -4.92 15.10 5.85
CA PRO A 473 -6.00 14.27 6.40
C PRO A 473 -5.46 13.01 7.11
N TRP A 474 -4.33 12.49 6.65
CA TRP A 474 -3.66 11.30 7.20
C TRP A 474 -2.41 11.63 8.03
N HIS A 475 -2.33 12.82 8.63
CA HIS A 475 -1.13 13.22 9.38
C HIS A 475 -0.78 12.28 10.54
N ARG A 476 -1.73 11.48 11.07
CA ARG A 476 -1.45 10.44 12.07
C ARG A 476 -0.84 9.18 11.46
N GLN A 477 -1.13 8.88 10.20
CA GLN A 477 -0.70 7.66 9.50
C GLN A 477 0.48 7.88 8.54
N VAL A 478 0.71 9.12 8.09
CA VAL A 478 1.66 9.46 7.03
C VAL A 478 2.54 10.61 7.45
N ARG A 479 3.87 10.44 7.34
CA ARG A 479 4.88 11.47 7.56
C ARG A 479 5.50 11.88 6.23
N VAL A 480 5.57 13.17 5.96
CA VAL A 480 6.27 13.69 4.78
C VAL A 480 7.73 13.97 5.15
N ILE A 481 8.66 13.40 4.40
CA ILE A 481 10.11 13.57 4.59
C ILE A 481 10.65 14.30 3.37
N ASP A 482 11.14 15.51 3.57
CA ASP A 482 11.78 16.31 2.53
C ASP A 482 13.29 16.04 2.50
N ALA A 483 13.75 15.33 1.46
CA ALA A 483 15.15 14.98 1.29
C ALA A 483 16.05 16.20 1.02
N GLY A 484 15.48 17.34 0.62
CA GLY A 484 16.19 18.61 0.40
C GLY A 484 16.33 19.48 1.65
N ALA A 485 15.37 19.39 2.58
CA ALA A 485 15.35 20.19 3.82
C ALA A 485 16.00 19.51 5.03
N GLY A 486 16.05 18.17 5.04
CA GLY A 486 16.78 17.33 6.00
C GLY A 486 16.05 17.13 7.32
N PRO A 487 16.64 16.40 8.29
CA PRO A 487 15.99 16.14 9.56
C PRO A 487 15.75 17.45 10.31
N ALA A 488 14.53 17.65 10.82
CA ALA A 488 14.20 18.81 11.63
C ALA A 488 15.14 18.89 12.86
N GLY A 489 15.93 19.96 12.95
CA GLY A 489 16.87 20.20 14.06
C GLY A 489 18.32 19.79 13.81
N ALA A 490 18.64 19.11 12.70
CA ALA A 490 20.00 18.96 12.21
C ALA A 490 20.20 19.95 11.06
N GLY A 491 21.27 20.75 11.06
CA GLY A 491 21.55 21.72 9.99
C GLY A 491 21.44 21.10 8.58
N ARG A 492 21.19 21.97 7.57
CA ARG A 492 20.93 21.61 6.16
C ARG A 492 21.45 20.21 5.79
N PRO A 493 20.60 19.27 5.34
CA PRO A 493 21.08 17.96 4.92
C PRO A 493 22.11 18.22 3.84
N GLY A 494 23.34 17.78 4.11
CA GLY A 494 24.45 18.03 3.21
C GLY A 494 24.07 17.52 1.83
N THR A 495 24.45 18.25 0.79
CA THR A 495 24.33 17.90 -0.63
C THR A 495 24.58 16.42 -0.96
N GLU A 496 25.30 15.70 -0.10
CA GLU A 496 25.56 14.27 -0.20
C GLU A 496 24.32 13.35 -0.02
N LEU A 497 23.41 13.61 0.93
CA LEU A 497 22.20 12.78 1.09
C LEU A 497 21.29 12.91 -0.13
N LEU A 498 21.15 14.13 -0.64
CA LEU A 498 20.40 14.39 -1.86
C LEU A 498 21.07 13.77 -3.10
N ARG A 499 22.39 13.89 -3.23
CA ARG A 499 23.16 13.19 -4.30
C ARG A 499 22.98 11.67 -4.22
N ARG A 500 22.96 11.11 -3.01
CA ARG A 500 22.67 9.69 -2.76
C ARG A 500 21.27 9.32 -3.19
N ALA A 501 20.25 10.10 -2.81
CA ALA A 501 18.86 9.90 -3.23
C ALA A 501 18.76 9.85 -4.77
N HIS A 502 19.33 10.81 -5.48
CA HIS A 502 19.34 10.83 -6.94
C HIS A 502 20.07 9.62 -7.56
N ARG A 503 21.20 9.21 -6.99
CA ARG A 503 21.98 8.07 -7.48
C ARG A 503 21.22 6.74 -7.32
N GLU A 504 20.55 6.56 -6.19
CA GLU A 504 19.94 5.28 -5.81
C GLU A 504 18.50 5.14 -6.33
N LEU A 505 17.73 6.23 -6.30
CA LEU A 505 16.37 6.28 -6.84
C LEU A 505 16.36 6.51 -8.36
N ARG A 506 17.48 6.97 -8.95
CA ARG A 506 17.65 7.23 -10.39
C ARG A 506 16.54 8.10 -11.00
N CYS A 507 16.05 9.07 -10.24
CA CYS A 507 15.07 10.04 -10.68
C CYS A 507 15.70 11.43 -10.75
N ARG A 508 15.56 12.12 -11.89
CA ARG A 508 16.16 13.44 -12.15
C ARG A 508 15.17 14.61 -11.95
N ARG A 509 13.87 14.35 -11.98
CA ARG A 509 12.79 15.32 -11.70
C ARG A 509 12.46 15.33 -10.21
N ALA A 510 11.84 16.41 -9.75
CA ALA A 510 11.18 16.44 -8.45
C ALA A 510 10.14 15.31 -8.39
N GLY A 511 10.14 14.49 -7.35
CA GLY A 511 9.23 13.37 -7.22
C GLY A 511 9.07 12.90 -5.79
N PHE A 512 8.05 12.08 -5.54
CA PHE A 512 7.76 11.52 -4.23
C PHE A 512 7.77 9.98 -4.27
N HIS A 513 8.00 9.37 -3.11
CA HIS A 513 7.96 7.93 -2.92
C HIS A 513 7.14 7.64 -1.66
N LEU A 514 6.04 6.91 -1.80
CA LEU A 514 5.29 6.41 -0.65
C LEU A 514 5.97 5.12 -0.17
N VAL A 515 6.42 5.11 1.07
CA VAL A 515 7.21 4.03 1.68
C VAL A 515 6.48 3.52 2.92
N ARG A 516 6.34 2.19 3.02
CA ARG A 516 5.71 1.48 4.14
C ARG A 516 6.57 1.54 5.41
N PRO A 517 5.97 1.28 6.59
CA PRO A 517 6.72 1.13 7.84
C PRO A 517 7.76 -0.01 7.82
N ASP A 518 7.59 -1.00 6.93
CA ASP A 518 8.61 -2.04 6.72
C ASP A 518 9.73 -1.63 5.75
N GLY A 519 9.69 -0.41 5.20
CA GLY A 519 10.69 0.15 4.29
C GLY A 519 10.46 -0.14 2.80
N HIS A 520 9.37 -0.82 2.41
CA HIS A 520 9.09 -1.09 1.00
C HIS A 520 8.35 0.06 0.31
N ILE A 521 8.70 0.31 -0.95
CA ILE A 521 8.11 1.36 -1.78
C ILE A 521 6.76 0.88 -2.29
N VAL A 522 5.69 1.60 -1.94
CA VAL A 522 4.33 1.39 -2.44
C VAL A 522 4.18 1.96 -3.84
N MET A 523 4.61 3.22 -4.02
CA MET A 523 4.51 3.91 -5.31
C MET A 523 5.55 5.02 -5.42
N HIS A 524 5.78 5.46 -6.65
CA HIS A 524 6.56 6.63 -7.01
C HIS A 524 5.79 7.48 -8.01
N GLY A 525 5.73 8.79 -7.75
CA GLY A 525 5.09 9.74 -8.65
C GLY A 525 5.78 11.10 -8.66
N HIS A 526 5.24 11.96 -9.51
CA HIS A 526 5.65 13.35 -9.68
C HIS A 526 4.51 14.30 -9.33
N HIS A 527 4.75 15.61 -9.41
CA HIS A 527 3.74 16.61 -9.05
C HIS A 527 2.42 16.45 -9.84
N ASP A 528 2.46 15.95 -11.08
CA ASP A 528 1.32 15.62 -11.93
C ASP A 528 0.57 14.33 -11.53
N GLU A 529 1.03 13.62 -10.51
CA GLU A 529 0.48 12.34 -10.05
C GLU A 529 0.10 12.38 -8.57
N LEU A 530 -0.14 13.58 -8.03
CA LEU A 530 -0.61 13.76 -6.65
C LEU A 530 -1.98 13.11 -6.43
N ASP A 531 -2.87 13.09 -7.43
CA ASP A 531 -4.15 12.39 -7.33
C ASP A 531 -4.00 10.88 -7.14
N ALA A 532 -2.98 10.29 -7.79
CA ALA A 532 -2.66 8.87 -7.59
C ALA A 532 -2.14 8.61 -6.17
N LEU A 533 -1.37 9.56 -5.60
CA LEU A 533 -0.97 9.49 -4.20
C LEU A 533 -2.20 9.57 -3.28
N TYR A 534 -3.11 10.52 -3.50
CA TYR A 534 -4.33 10.66 -2.72
C TYR A 534 -5.18 9.37 -2.77
N GLY A 535 -5.40 8.82 -3.97
CA GLY A 535 -6.15 7.59 -4.15
C GLY A 535 -5.53 6.41 -3.40
N GLU A 536 -4.20 6.27 -3.44
CA GLU A 536 -3.51 5.20 -2.72
C GLU A 536 -3.58 5.39 -1.19
N LEU A 537 -3.43 6.62 -0.68
CA LEU A 537 -3.60 6.92 0.75
C LEU A 537 -5.04 6.62 1.21
N HIS A 538 -6.04 7.02 0.44
CA HIS A 538 -7.45 6.79 0.74
C HIS A 538 -7.85 5.29 0.71
N ARG A 539 -7.20 4.52 -0.17
CA ARG A 539 -7.40 3.08 -0.30
C ARG A 539 -6.81 2.31 0.89
N ILE A 540 -5.63 2.73 1.37
CA ILE A 540 -4.93 2.09 2.49
C ILE A 540 -5.59 2.45 3.83
N PHE A 541 -5.86 3.74 4.04
CA PHE A 541 -6.29 4.26 5.33
C PHE A 541 -7.82 4.37 5.43
N THR A 542 -8.32 4.30 6.65
CA THR A 542 -9.70 4.68 6.98
C THR A 542 -9.85 6.21 6.84
N ALA A 543 -11.06 6.70 6.54
CA ALA A 543 -11.29 8.15 6.47
C ALA A 543 -11.03 8.78 7.85
N PRO A 544 -10.41 9.97 7.91
CA PRO A 544 -10.07 10.60 9.18
C PRO A 544 -11.30 10.93 10.02
N ASP A 545 -11.12 10.91 11.34
CA ASP A 545 -12.07 11.34 12.36
C ASP A 545 -12.49 12.81 12.10
N PRO A 546 -13.78 13.11 11.92
CA PRO A 546 -14.27 14.46 11.72
C PRO A 546 -14.38 15.15 13.09
N SER A 547 -13.32 15.79 13.56
CA SER A 547 -13.36 16.64 14.76
C SER A 547 -12.79 18.04 14.49
N PRO A 548 -13.38 19.09 15.09
CA PRO A 548 -13.57 20.38 14.44
C PRO A 548 -12.54 21.38 14.89
N ASP A 549 -11.81 21.91 13.94
CA ASP A 549 -11.29 23.27 13.92
C ASP A 549 -10.51 23.35 12.64
N LEU A 550 -10.88 24.24 11.72
CA LEU A 550 -9.96 24.97 10.85
C LEU A 550 -10.76 25.86 9.88
N ALA A 551 -10.81 27.13 10.28
CA ALA A 551 -11.18 28.28 9.47
C ALA A 551 -10.19 28.47 8.27
N PRO A 552 -10.53 29.34 7.30
CA PRO A 552 -10.13 29.21 5.90
C PRO A 552 -8.82 29.95 5.59
N ASP A 553 -7.80 29.22 5.14
CA ASP A 553 -6.65 29.78 4.42
C ASP A 553 -6.28 28.81 3.28
N LEU A 554 -7.09 28.85 2.23
CA LEU A 554 -6.87 28.16 0.94
C LEU A 554 -7.00 29.21 -0.16
N GLN A 555 -5.98 30.06 -0.33
CA GLN A 555 -5.95 31.01 -1.45
C GLN A 555 -4.63 31.10 -2.23
N GLU A 556 -3.51 30.52 -1.80
CA GLU A 556 -2.24 30.73 -2.51
C GLU A 556 -1.31 29.51 -2.51
N ALA A 557 -1.60 28.46 -3.29
CA ALA A 557 -0.58 27.42 -3.60
C ALA A 557 -0.93 26.51 -4.79
N THR A 558 -1.47 27.03 -5.90
CA THR A 558 -1.67 26.22 -7.13
C THR A 558 -1.43 27.04 -8.40
N THR A 559 -0.16 27.30 -8.72
CA THR A 559 0.22 27.74 -10.07
C THR A 559 1.39 26.90 -10.59
N ARG A 560 1.12 26.08 -11.61
CA ARG A 560 2.12 25.69 -12.62
C ARG A 560 1.78 26.42 -13.93
N PRO A 561 2.80 26.82 -14.71
CA PRO A 561 2.59 27.52 -15.96
C PRO A 561 2.04 26.55 -17.01
N THR A 562 0.90 26.89 -17.60
CA THR A 562 0.40 26.26 -18.82
C THR A 562 0.25 27.35 -19.87
N ASP A 563 0.82 27.12 -21.04
CA ASP A 563 0.70 27.94 -22.26
C ASP A 563 -0.76 28.08 -22.78
N SER A 564 -1.75 27.66 -21.99
CA SER A 564 -3.20 27.76 -22.26
C SER A 564 -3.96 28.73 -21.35
N MET A 565 -3.35 29.29 -20.30
CA MET A 565 -4.04 30.21 -19.38
C MET A 565 -4.34 31.58 -19.98
N GLU A 566 -3.59 32.04 -20.99
CA GLU A 566 -3.82 33.35 -21.61
C GLU A 566 -5.19 33.45 -22.32
N GLU A 567 -5.75 32.33 -22.81
CA GLU A 567 -7.04 32.33 -23.51
C GLU A 567 -8.27 32.24 -22.58
N THR A 568 -8.08 31.88 -21.30
CA THR A 568 -9.18 31.63 -20.34
C THR A 568 -9.26 32.67 -19.21
N MET A 569 -8.48 33.76 -19.29
CA MET A 569 -8.48 34.84 -18.30
C MET A 569 -9.04 36.12 -18.93
N SER A 570 -10.02 36.76 -18.28
CA SER A 570 -10.48 38.08 -18.71
C SER A 570 -9.38 39.13 -18.44
N GLY A 571 -9.46 40.30 -19.10
CA GLY A 571 -8.46 41.38 -18.98
C GLY A 571 -8.23 41.95 -17.56
N ASN A 572 -8.97 41.47 -16.57
CA ASN A 572 -8.84 41.75 -15.13
C ASN A 572 -8.29 40.56 -14.30
N GLY A 573 -7.81 39.48 -14.94
CA GLY A 573 -7.21 38.32 -14.27
C GLY A 573 -8.19 37.33 -13.63
N ARG A 574 -9.46 37.32 -14.06
CA ARG A 574 -10.47 36.36 -13.58
C ARG A 574 -10.64 35.22 -14.59
N TYR A 575 -10.76 33.98 -14.10
CA TYR A 575 -11.06 32.82 -14.95
C TYR A 575 -12.42 33.00 -15.64
N VAL A 576 -12.45 32.74 -16.94
CA VAL A 576 -13.65 32.71 -17.77
C VAL A 576 -13.94 31.25 -18.13
N PRO A 577 -15.09 30.71 -17.69
CA PRO A 577 -15.45 29.33 -17.97
C PRO A 577 -15.60 29.04 -19.46
N ASN A 578 -15.20 27.82 -19.84
CA ASN A 578 -15.53 27.28 -21.15
C ASN A 578 -17.05 27.21 -21.32
N SER A 579 -17.56 27.63 -22.47
CA SER A 579 -18.98 27.53 -22.79
C SER A 579 -19.26 27.22 -24.26
N HIS A 580 -20.45 26.68 -24.51
CA HIS A 580 -21.03 26.53 -25.84
C HIS A 580 -22.27 27.42 -25.95
N VAL A 581 -22.30 28.31 -26.94
CA VAL A 581 -23.40 29.26 -27.15
C VAL A 581 -24.31 28.78 -28.29
N VAL A 582 -25.62 28.71 -28.02
CA VAL A 582 -26.66 28.34 -28.99
C VAL A 582 -27.66 29.48 -29.12
N GLY A 583 -27.89 29.93 -30.36
CA GLY A 583 -28.82 31.02 -30.67
C GLY A 583 -28.19 32.41 -30.63
N ASN A 584 -29.00 33.41 -30.96
CA ASN A 584 -28.64 34.83 -30.98
C ASN A 584 -29.78 35.74 -30.48
N GLY A 585 -30.88 35.16 -29.99
CA GLY A 585 -32.05 35.90 -29.50
C GLY A 585 -31.78 36.77 -28.26
N PRO A 586 -32.62 37.79 -28.01
CA PRO A 586 -32.35 38.83 -27.01
C PRO A 586 -32.41 38.34 -25.56
N HIS A 587 -33.13 37.25 -25.26
CA HIS A 587 -33.24 36.72 -23.90
C HIS A 587 -32.08 35.76 -23.62
N ARG A 588 -31.20 36.13 -22.70
CA ARG A 588 -29.98 35.38 -22.39
C ARG A 588 -30.22 34.34 -21.30
N VAL A 589 -29.65 33.15 -21.45
CA VAL A 589 -29.86 32.01 -20.54
C VAL A 589 -28.52 31.31 -20.29
N ILE A 590 -28.14 31.13 -19.03
CA ILE A 590 -26.95 30.33 -18.65
C ILE A 590 -27.43 28.97 -18.15
N VAL A 591 -26.79 27.90 -18.63
CA VAL A 591 -27.15 26.51 -18.33
C VAL A 591 -25.99 25.79 -17.64
N LEU A 592 -26.27 25.21 -16.47
CA LEU A 592 -25.33 24.50 -15.62
C LEU A 592 -25.67 23.00 -15.55
N HIS A 593 -24.67 22.14 -15.72
CA HIS A 593 -24.80 20.69 -15.85
C HIS A 593 -24.88 19.94 -14.50
N SER A 594 -25.08 18.61 -14.57
CA SER A 594 -25.08 17.71 -13.40
C SER A 594 -23.69 17.29 -12.96
N ILE A 595 -23.61 16.55 -11.85
CA ILE A 595 -22.36 15.95 -11.38
C ILE A 595 -21.81 14.84 -12.31
N PHE A 596 -22.63 14.28 -13.21
CA PHE A 596 -22.23 13.18 -14.09
C PHE A 596 -21.93 13.59 -15.54
N GLY A 597 -22.02 14.86 -15.92
CA GLY A 597 -21.68 15.27 -17.29
C GLY A 597 -21.38 16.74 -17.38
N GLY A 598 -20.58 17.14 -18.38
CA GLY A 598 -20.32 18.54 -18.71
C GLY A 598 -21.40 19.12 -19.62
N LEU A 599 -21.10 20.20 -20.34
CA LEU A 599 -22.00 20.83 -21.30
C LEU A 599 -22.50 19.87 -22.41
N GLU A 600 -21.73 18.84 -22.73
CA GLU A 600 -22.07 17.84 -23.76
C GLU A 600 -23.28 16.98 -23.36
N SER A 601 -23.64 16.92 -22.07
CA SER A 601 -24.87 16.25 -21.60
C SER A 601 -26.14 16.87 -22.21
N PHE A 602 -26.06 18.11 -22.70
CA PHE A 602 -27.16 18.83 -23.33
C PHE A 602 -27.16 18.75 -24.86
N ARG A 603 -26.20 18.05 -25.48
CA ARG A 603 -26.03 18.05 -26.93
C ARG A 603 -27.26 17.56 -27.69
N ALA A 604 -27.97 16.56 -27.14
CA ALA A 604 -29.20 16.04 -27.72
C ALA A 604 -30.36 17.07 -27.70
N TRP A 605 -30.26 18.10 -26.87
CA TRP A 605 -31.29 19.10 -26.66
C TRP A 605 -31.11 20.32 -27.59
N TRP A 606 -29.88 20.71 -27.92
CA TRP A 606 -29.57 21.91 -28.71
C TRP A 606 -30.36 22.10 -30.01
N PRO A 607 -30.60 21.06 -30.84
CA PRO A 607 -31.30 21.24 -32.12
C PRO A 607 -32.76 21.71 -31.98
N TYR A 608 -33.35 21.60 -30.79
CA TYR A 608 -34.77 21.89 -30.54
C TYR A 608 -35.00 23.23 -29.83
N LEU A 609 -33.94 23.99 -29.57
CA LEU A 609 -34.01 25.29 -28.91
C LEU A 609 -34.34 26.40 -29.91
N ASP A 610 -35.22 27.33 -29.52
CA ASP A 610 -35.51 28.55 -30.25
C ASP A 610 -34.38 29.58 -30.06
N GLY A 611 -33.34 29.41 -30.88
CA GLY A 611 -32.21 30.32 -30.93
C GLY A 611 -32.53 31.73 -31.44
N THR A 612 -33.74 32.00 -31.93
CA THR A 612 -34.14 33.35 -32.41
C THR A 612 -34.68 34.21 -31.28
N ARG A 613 -35.31 33.60 -30.27
CA ARG A 613 -35.84 34.29 -29.08
C ARG A 613 -34.85 34.27 -27.93
N PHE A 614 -34.09 33.20 -27.81
CA PHE A 614 -33.17 32.97 -26.70
C PHE A 614 -31.72 32.82 -27.19
N THR A 615 -30.79 33.11 -26.30
CA THR A 615 -29.38 32.72 -26.45
C THR A 615 -28.95 31.96 -25.21
N TYR A 616 -28.57 30.70 -25.39
CA TYR A 616 -28.18 29.80 -24.32
C TYR A 616 -26.66 29.69 -24.27
N ALA A 617 -26.05 29.86 -23.09
CA ALA A 617 -24.65 29.55 -22.83
C ALA A 617 -24.57 28.33 -21.90
N PHE A 618 -24.16 27.19 -22.44
CA PHE A 618 -23.91 25.96 -21.69
C PHE A 618 -22.48 26.00 -21.15
N MET A 619 -22.33 26.00 -19.83
CA MET A 619 -21.05 26.19 -19.17
C MET A 619 -20.47 24.86 -18.70
N ASP A 620 -19.18 24.62 -18.93
CA ASP A 620 -18.43 23.59 -18.21
C ASP A 620 -17.92 24.18 -16.89
N ALA A 621 -18.33 23.56 -15.77
CA ALA A 621 -17.71 23.84 -14.48
C ALA A 621 -16.26 23.31 -14.45
N ARG A 622 -15.43 23.88 -13.56
CA ARG A 622 -14.05 23.41 -13.37
C ARG A 622 -14.04 21.93 -13.02
N GLY A 623 -13.19 21.16 -13.69
CA GLY A 623 -13.13 19.72 -13.58
C GLY A 623 -14.13 18.94 -14.44
N PHE A 624 -14.83 19.62 -15.36
CA PHE A 624 -15.75 19.00 -16.33
C PHE A 624 -15.40 19.36 -17.76
N GLY A 625 -15.67 18.44 -18.69
CA GLY A 625 -15.64 18.70 -20.14
C GLY A 625 -14.32 19.33 -20.60
N LYS A 626 -14.39 20.52 -21.20
CA LYS A 626 -13.20 21.26 -21.65
C LYS A 626 -12.44 21.95 -20.51
N ALA A 627 -13.06 22.07 -19.35
CA ALA A 627 -12.45 22.58 -18.12
C ALA A 627 -11.93 21.45 -17.21
N LEU A 628 -11.72 20.23 -17.75
CA LEU A 628 -11.29 19.05 -16.97
C LEU A 628 -10.00 19.30 -16.17
N ASP A 629 -9.05 20.01 -16.76
CA ASP A 629 -7.75 20.31 -16.15
C ASP A 629 -7.73 21.65 -15.39
N VAL A 630 -8.89 22.32 -15.26
CA VAL A 630 -8.98 23.60 -14.55
C VAL A 630 -9.13 23.33 -13.05
N ALA A 631 -8.15 23.81 -12.28
CA ALA A 631 -8.17 23.73 -10.83
C ALA A 631 -9.22 24.67 -10.22
N GLY A 632 -9.81 24.25 -9.10
CA GLY A 632 -10.80 25.02 -8.35
C GLY A 632 -10.94 24.51 -6.92
N THR A 633 -11.72 25.24 -6.12
CA THR A 633 -12.21 24.77 -4.81
C THR A 633 -13.24 23.65 -4.96
N TYR A 634 -13.81 23.49 -6.15
CA TYR A 634 -14.85 22.51 -6.48
C TYR A 634 -16.06 22.63 -5.57
N SER A 635 -16.49 23.87 -5.30
CA SER A 635 -17.66 24.19 -4.50
C SER A 635 -18.80 24.71 -5.37
N THR A 636 -20.04 24.55 -4.93
CA THR A 636 -21.21 25.11 -5.64
C THR A 636 -21.13 26.64 -5.75
N ASP A 637 -20.56 27.31 -4.74
CA ASP A 637 -20.35 28.77 -4.72
C ASP A 637 -19.34 29.24 -5.77
N GLU A 638 -18.33 28.41 -6.07
CA GLU A 638 -17.36 28.64 -7.15
C GLU A 638 -18.05 28.57 -8.51
N ILE A 639 -18.90 27.56 -8.75
CA ILE A 639 -19.69 27.47 -10.00
C ILE A 639 -20.57 28.72 -10.16
N ALA A 640 -21.19 29.21 -9.08
CA ALA A 640 -22.00 30.42 -9.14
C ALA A 640 -21.16 31.66 -9.49
N SER A 641 -19.95 31.75 -8.95
CA SER A 641 -19.02 32.85 -9.22
C SER A 641 -18.46 32.79 -10.65
N ASP A 642 -18.23 31.59 -11.16
CA ASP A 642 -17.81 31.31 -12.54
C ASP A 642 -18.95 31.64 -13.53
N ALA A 643 -20.20 31.32 -13.21
CA ALA A 643 -21.36 31.68 -14.04
C ALA A 643 -21.52 33.20 -14.20
N LEU A 644 -21.28 33.98 -13.13
CA LEU A 644 -21.25 35.43 -13.21
C LEU A 644 -20.07 35.95 -14.06
N ALA A 645 -18.89 35.33 -13.94
CA ALA A 645 -17.74 35.68 -14.78
C ALA A 645 -18.01 35.38 -16.27
N LEU A 646 -18.68 34.26 -16.57
CA LEU A 646 -19.13 33.94 -17.91
C LEU A 646 -20.11 35.00 -18.43
N ALA A 647 -21.12 35.38 -17.64
CA ALA A 647 -22.07 36.43 -18.01
C ALA A 647 -21.36 37.75 -18.33
N ASP A 648 -20.39 38.15 -17.51
CA ASP A 648 -19.59 39.37 -17.72
C ASP A 648 -18.78 39.29 -19.02
N SER A 649 -18.15 38.15 -19.29
CA SER A 649 -17.37 37.92 -20.52
C SER A 649 -18.22 37.97 -21.80
N LEU A 650 -19.49 37.54 -21.70
CA LEU A 650 -20.45 37.57 -22.79
C LEU A 650 -21.18 38.93 -22.90
N GLY A 651 -20.93 39.86 -21.97
CA GLY A 651 -21.59 41.16 -21.91
C GLY A 651 -23.06 41.10 -21.47
N TRP A 652 -23.47 40.05 -20.77
CA TRP A 652 -24.86 39.80 -20.38
C TRP A 652 -25.17 40.45 -19.03
N GLN A 653 -25.87 41.59 -19.04
CA GLN A 653 -26.24 42.29 -17.80
C GLN A 653 -27.37 41.59 -17.03
N GLU A 654 -28.37 41.09 -17.75
CA GLU A 654 -29.47 40.31 -17.21
C GLU A 654 -29.63 39.00 -17.98
N PHE A 655 -29.94 37.92 -17.26
CA PHE A 655 -30.09 36.58 -17.83
C PHE A 655 -31.02 35.70 -16.97
N SER A 656 -31.53 34.63 -17.56
CA SER A 656 -32.16 33.52 -16.83
C SER A 656 -31.17 32.38 -16.59
N LEU A 657 -31.46 31.52 -15.61
CA LEU A 657 -30.58 30.43 -15.23
C LEU A 657 -31.30 29.09 -15.29
N ILE A 658 -30.63 28.08 -15.83
CA ILE A 658 -31.08 26.68 -15.84
C ILE A 658 -30.00 25.85 -15.15
N GLY A 659 -30.38 25.02 -14.18
CA GLY A 659 -29.46 24.18 -13.42
C GLY A 659 -29.96 22.75 -13.32
N HIS A 660 -29.17 21.79 -13.81
CA HIS A 660 -29.50 20.37 -13.76
C HIS A 660 -28.81 19.67 -12.58
N SER A 661 -29.57 18.98 -11.71
CA SER A 661 -29.01 18.24 -10.57
C SER A 661 -28.09 19.12 -9.72
N LEU A 662 -26.79 18.81 -9.63
CA LEU A 662 -25.76 19.67 -9.04
C LEU A 662 -25.92 21.15 -9.44
N GLY A 663 -26.10 21.45 -10.73
CA GLY A 663 -26.25 22.80 -11.26
C GLY A 663 -27.43 23.58 -10.66
N GLY A 664 -28.41 22.90 -10.04
CA GLY A 664 -29.52 23.52 -9.34
C GLY A 664 -29.11 24.33 -8.11
N MET A 665 -28.05 23.96 -7.40
CA MET A 665 -27.60 24.72 -6.21
C MET A 665 -26.84 26.01 -6.60
N PRO A 666 -25.87 26.00 -7.54
CA PRO A 666 -25.19 27.21 -7.97
C PRO A 666 -26.10 28.30 -8.55
N ILE A 667 -27.13 27.95 -9.34
CA ILE A 667 -28.05 28.97 -9.89
C ILE A 667 -28.79 29.75 -8.80
N GLN A 668 -29.07 29.11 -7.66
CA GLN A 668 -29.68 29.72 -6.49
C GLN A 668 -28.68 30.64 -5.76
N GLN A 669 -27.40 30.26 -5.73
CA GLN A 669 -26.34 31.12 -5.20
C GLN A 669 -26.06 32.33 -6.10
N VAL A 670 -26.19 32.20 -7.43
CA VAL A 670 -26.12 33.35 -8.34
C VAL A 670 -27.23 34.36 -8.02
N LEU A 671 -28.46 33.90 -7.78
CA LEU A 671 -29.56 34.77 -7.34
C LEU A 671 -29.22 35.53 -6.06
N LEU A 672 -28.58 34.88 -5.08
CA LEU A 672 -28.16 35.56 -3.84
C LEU A 672 -27.02 36.56 -4.07
N LYS A 673 -26.08 36.26 -4.98
CA LYS A 673 -24.92 37.12 -5.27
C LYS A 673 -25.29 38.33 -6.14
N ALA A 674 -26.25 38.18 -7.05
CA ALA A 674 -26.60 39.21 -8.02
C ALA A 674 -28.10 39.18 -8.37
N PRO A 675 -29.01 39.41 -7.42
CA PRO A 675 -30.46 39.26 -7.62
C PRO A 675 -30.99 40.11 -8.76
N GLN A 676 -30.48 41.32 -8.93
CA GLN A 676 -30.86 42.26 -10.00
C GLN A 676 -30.50 41.78 -11.41
N ARG A 677 -29.63 40.77 -11.55
CA ARG A 677 -29.22 40.22 -12.86
C ARG A 677 -30.03 39.00 -13.26
N VAL A 678 -30.76 38.38 -12.33
CA VAL A 678 -31.46 37.11 -12.56
C VAL A 678 -32.93 37.37 -12.88
N ARG A 679 -33.33 37.08 -14.12
CA ARG A 679 -34.73 37.24 -14.57
C ARG A 679 -35.64 36.10 -14.14
N LYS A 680 -35.16 34.86 -14.31
CA LYS A 680 -35.91 33.63 -14.02
C LYS A 680 -34.96 32.51 -13.64
N LEU A 681 -35.45 31.58 -12.83
CA LEU A 681 -34.70 30.44 -12.32
C LEU A 681 -35.37 29.12 -12.70
N ILE A 682 -34.64 28.17 -13.27
CA ILE A 682 -35.18 26.87 -13.67
C ILE A 682 -34.27 25.77 -13.13
N GLY A 683 -34.82 24.87 -12.31
CA GLY A 683 -34.15 23.67 -11.82
C GLY A 683 -34.64 22.43 -12.56
N LEU A 684 -33.73 21.62 -13.11
CA LEU A 684 -34.02 20.31 -13.71
C LEU A 684 -33.52 19.22 -12.76
N SER A 685 -34.42 18.41 -12.20
CA SER A 685 -34.15 17.53 -11.05
C SER A 685 -33.14 18.15 -10.06
N PRO A 686 -33.36 19.41 -9.61
CA PRO A 686 -32.30 20.23 -9.03
C PRO A 686 -31.93 19.80 -7.62
N VAL A 687 -30.66 19.98 -7.24
CA VAL A 687 -30.28 20.03 -5.82
C VAL A 687 -30.80 21.36 -5.23
N PRO A 688 -31.63 21.32 -4.17
CA PRO A 688 -32.21 22.51 -3.55
C PRO A 688 -31.21 23.27 -2.65
N ALA A 689 -31.59 24.48 -2.21
CA ALA A 689 -30.78 25.31 -1.32
C ALA A 689 -30.51 24.70 0.07
N THR A 690 -31.29 23.70 0.47
CA THR A 690 -31.10 22.90 1.70
C THR A 690 -30.02 21.83 1.57
N GLY A 691 -29.46 21.64 0.37
CA GLY A 691 -28.64 20.49 0.04
C GLY A 691 -29.45 19.21 -0.14
N MET A 692 -28.75 18.15 -0.52
CA MET A 692 -29.33 16.82 -0.71
C MET A 692 -28.48 15.79 0.06
N PRO A 693 -28.82 15.50 1.33
CA PRO A 693 -28.07 14.56 2.13
C PRO A 693 -28.24 13.15 1.58
N ILE A 694 -27.13 12.41 1.50
CA ILE A 694 -27.11 11.01 1.10
C ILE A 694 -26.95 10.17 2.38
N PRO A 695 -27.80 9.15 2.62
CA PRO A 695 -27.65 8.25 3.76
C PRO A 695 -26.25 7.65 3.83
N ASP A 696 -25.68 7.51 5.02
CA ASP A 696 -24.32 7.00 5.19
C ASP A 696 -24.13 5.57 4.65
N SER A 697 -25.20 4.77 4.59
CA SER A 697 -25.21 3.45 3.96
C SER A 697 -24.97 3.49 2.46
N ASP A 698 -25.46 4.53 1.80
CA ASP A 698 -25.47 4.67 0.35
C ASP A 698 -24.32 5.57 -0.12
N PHE A 699 -23.76 6.37 0.79
CA PHE A 699 -22.66 7.27 0.47
C PHE A 699 -21.45 6.61 -0.19
N PRO A 700 -21.01 5.39 0.19
CA PRO A 700 -19.94 4.70 -0.53
C PRO A 700 -20.22 4.53 -2.02
N LEU A 701 -21.48 4.23 -2.40
CA LEU A 701 -21.87 4.08 -3.81
C LEU A 701 -21.58 5.37 -4.59
N PHE A 702 -22.01 6.52 -4.06
CA PHE A 702 -21.79 7.83 -4.68
C PHE A 702 -20.34 8.29 -4.61
N ALA A 703 -19.67 8.10 -3.47
CA ALA A 703 -18.28 8.47 -3.27
C ALA A 703 -17.34 7.74 -4.24
N ASP A 704 -17.50 6.42 -4.34
CA ASP A 704 -16.66 5.58 -5.19
C ASP A 704 -16.99 5.74 -6.67
N ALA A 705 -18.15 6.31 -7.02
CA ALA A 705 -18.52 6.66 -8.40
C ALA A 705 -17.53 7.68 -9.03
N ALA A 706 -16.75 8.41 -8.23
CA ALA A 706 -15.65 9.23 -8.73
C ALA A 706 -14.65 8.40 -9.56
N HIS A 707 -14.41 7.14 -9.19
CA HIS A 707 -13.37 6.29 -9.76
C HIS A 707 -13.90 4.99 -10.39
N GLN A 708 -15.12 4.56 -10.06
CA GLN A 708 -15.69 3.29 -10.52
C GLN A 708 -16.83 3.54 -11.51
N VAL A 709 -16.65 3.10 -12.76
CA VAL A 709 -17.67 3.23 -13.80
C VAL A 709 -18.92 2.41 -13.48
N GLU A 710 -18.75 1.28 -12.80
CA GLU A 710 -19.84 0.41 -12.34
C GLU A 710 -20.75 1.14 -11.35
N ASN A 711 -20.20 1.95 -10.45
CA ASN A 711 -20.99 2.74 -9.52
C ASN A 711 -21.73 3.88 -10.23
N ARG A 712 -21.10 4.56 -11.19
CA ARG A 712 -21.81 5.52 -12.06
C ARG A 712 -22.96 4.86 -12.79
N ARG A 713 -22.71 3.67 -13.36
CA ARG A 713 -23.72 2.87 -14.05
C ARG A 713 -24.91 2.56 -13.14
N ILE A 714 -24.67 2.08 -11.91
CA ILE A 714 -25.73 1.79 -10.93
C ILE A 714 -26.55 3.05 -10.62
N ILE A 715 -25.90 4.19 -10.36
CA ILE A 715 -26.59 5.43 -10.00
C ILE A 715 -27.40 5.96 -11.18
N VAL A 716 -26.85 5.93 -12.40
CA VAL A 716 -27.55 6.36 -13.63
C VAL A 716 -28.77 5.48 -13.89
N ASP A 717 -28.63 4.16 -13.79
CA ASP A 717 -29.73 3.21 -13.99
C ASP A 717 -30.86 3.48 -12.97
N MET A 718 -30.49 3.58 -11.70
CA MET A 718 -31.43 3.86 -10.60
C MET A 718 -32.14 5.20 -10.78
N THR A 719 -31.42 6.29 -11.02
CA THR A 719 -31.98 7.65 -11.14
C THR A 719 -32.83 7.84 -12.40
N THR A 720 -32.70 6.95 -13.39
CA THR A 720 -33.59 6.90 -14.55
C THR A 720 -34.73 5.90 -14.39
N GLY A 721 -34.96 5.39 -13.16
CA GLY A 721 -36.05 4.47 -12.84
C GLY A 721 -35.82 3.04 -13.31
N ASN A 722 -34.57 2.65 -13.61
CA ASN A 722 -34.17 1.35 -14.15
C ASN A 722 -34.92 0.96 -15.44
N ARG A 723 -35.30 1.97 -16.23
CA ARG A 723 -36.19 1.80 -17.40
C ARG A 723 -35.44 1.84 -18.73
N LEU A 724 -34.26 2.45 -18.77
CA LEU A 724 -33.51 2.68 -19.99
C LEU A 724 -32.73 1.43 -20.39
N SER A 725 -32.42 1.29 -21.68
CA SER A 725 -31.63 0.15 -22.16
C SER A 725 -30.23 0.15 -21.53
N ALA A 726 -29.71 -1.03 -21.19
CA ALA A 726 -28.34 -1.18 -20.68
C ALA A 726 -27.30 -0.50 -21.59
N THR A 727 -27.48 -0.57 -22.92
CA THR A 727 -26.61 0.10 -23.90
C THR A 727 -26.49 1.60 -23.65
N TRP A 728 -27.61 2.27 -23.35
CA TRP A 728 -27.60 3.70 -23.07
C TRP A 728 -26.97 4.00 -21.71
N VAL A 729 -27.32 3.24 -20.67
CA VAL A 729 -26.79 3.41 -19.31
C VAL A 729 -25.27 3.22 -19.29
N ASP A 730 -24.77 2.16 -19.95
CA ASP A 730 -23.34 1.87 -20.03
C ASP A 730 -22.59 2.95 -20.82
N ALA A 731 -23.16 3.40 -21.95
CA ALA A 731 -22.57 4.47 -22.76
C ALA A 731 -22.49 5.77 -21.96
N TRP A 732 -23.54 6.12 -21.21
CA TRP A 732 -23.55 7.33 -20.39
C TRP A 732 -22.57 7.25 -19.22
N ALA A 733 -22.53 6.12 -18.50
CA ALA A 733 -21.56 5.93 -17.42
C ALA A 733 -20.10 6.03 -17.91
N GLN A 734 -19.81 5.46 -19.09
CA GLN A 734 -18.47 5.57 -19.70
C GLN A 734 -18.15 6.98 -20.19
N GLN A 735 -19.12 7.69 -20.76
CA GLN A 735 -18.93 9.07 -21.19
C GLN A 735 -18.68 9.98 -19.99
N SER A 736 -19.48 9.82 -18.95
CA SER A 736 -19.31 10.49 -17.66
C SER A 736 -17.89 10.34 -17.13
N MET A 737 -17.32 9.12 -17.14
CA MET A 737 -15.95 8.87 -16.68
C MET A 737 -14.87 9.63 -17.47
N LYS A 738 -15.15 9.98 -18.73
CA LYS A 738 -14.22 10.76 -19.57
C LYS A 738 -14.36 12.26 -19.36
N GLU A 739 -15.58 12.71 -19.06
CA GLU A 739 -15.90 14.14 -18.96
C GLU A 739 -15.75 14.71 -17.56
N VAL A 740 -15.73 13.88 -16.52
CA VAL A 740 -15.75 14.37 -15.14
C VAL A 740 -14.51 13.92 -14.38
N GLY A 741 -13.71 14.89 -13.95
CA GLY A 741 -12.52 14.67 -13.14
C GLY A 741 -12.90 14.15 -11.75
N PRO A 742 -12.21 13.13 -11.21
CA PRO A 742 -12.60 12.49 -9.95
C PRO A 742 -12.51 13.43 -8.73
N VAL A 743 -11.52 14.32 -8.70
CA VAL A 743 -11.35 15.31 -7.62
C VAL A 743 -12.52 16.30 -7.62
N ALA A 744 -12.86 16.81 -8.80
CA ALA A 744 -13.99 17.71 -8.99
C ALA A 744 -15.31 17.03 -8.61
N PHE A 745 -15.54 15.81 -9.11
CA PHE A 745 -16.71 15.00 -8.74
C PHE A 745 -16.87 14.93 -7.22
N ARG A 746 -15.79 14.57 -6.51
CA ARG A 746 -15.82 14.43 -5.06
C ARG A 746 -16.04 15.77 -4.34
N GLY A 747 -15.34 16.83 -4.75
CA GLY A 747 -15.47 18.15 -4.17
C GLY A 747 -16.90 18.69 -4.28
N TYR A 748 -17.51 18.58 -5.47
CA TYR A 748 -18.88 19.02 -5.66
C TYR A 748 -19.89 18.14 -4.91
N LEU A 749 -19.67 16.81 -4.86
CA LEU A 749 -20.50 15.89 -4.06
C LEU A 749 -20.53 16.30 -2.58
N ASP A 750 -19.35 16.56 -2.01
CA ASP A 750 -19.21 17.00 -0.62
C ASP A 750 -19.81 18.41 -0.42
N SER A 751 -19.64 19.30 -1.39
CA SER A 751 -20.20 20.65 -1.35
C SER A 751 -21.74 20.62 -1.34
N PHE A 752 -22.39 19.94 -2.29
CA PHE A 752 -23.85 20.02 -2.39
C PHE A 752 -24.59 19.22 -1.30
N ARG A 753 -23.94 18.22 -0.67
CA ARG A 753 -24.55 17.47 0.44
C ARG A 753 -24.53 18.23 1.77
N SER A 754 -23.57 19.14 1.95
CA SER A 754 -23.28 19.80 3.23
C SER A 754 -23.66 21.27 3.25
N THR A 755 -23.84 21.87 2.07
CA THR A 755 -24.19 23.28 1.94
C THR A 755 -25.68 23.49 2.15
N ASP A 756 -26.03 24.32 3.14
CA ASP A 756 -27.38 24.82 3.34
C ASP A 756 -27.35 26.36 3.41
N PHE A 757 -28.08 27.01 2.51
CA PHE A 757 -28.33 28.46 2.53
C PHE A 757 -29.82 28.79 2.35
N SER A 758 -30.69 27.82 2.60
CA SER A 758 -32.15 27.92 2.46
C SER A 758 -32.74 29.13 3.22
N ALA A 759 -32.23 29.41 4.41
CA ALA A 759 -32.65 30.57 5.21
C ALA A 759 -32.40 31.91 4.51
N ARG A 760 -31.38 32.01 3.66
CA ARG A 760 -31.03 33.25 2.94
C ARG A 760 -31.85 33.46 1.66
N ILE A 761 -32.43 32.40 1.11
CA ILE A 761 -33.15 32.44 -0.16
C ILE A 761 -34.67 32.36 0.00
N THR A 762 -35.14 31.91 1.16
CA THR A 762 -36.57 31.83 1.47
C THR A 762 -37.25 33.19 1.31
N GLY A 763 -38.28 33.24 0.49
CA GLY A 763 -39.04 34.46 0.17
C GLY A 763 -38.54 35.19 -1.08
N ALA A 764 -37.58 34.65 -1.83
CA ALA A 764 -37.12 35.26 -3.08
C ALA A 764 -38.24 35.26 -4.15
N GLU A 765 -38.64 36.45 -4.62
CA GLU A 765 -39.78 36.63 -5.53
C GLU A 765 -39.49 36.32 -7.00
N VAL A 766 -38.27 35.88 -7.34
CA VAL A 766 -37.91 35.53 -8.73
C VAL A 766 -38.86 34.45 -9.26
N PRO A 767 -39.39 34.58 -10.49
CA PRO A 767 -40.13 33.49 -11.11
C PRO A 767 -39.25 32.24 -11.21
N ALA A 768 -39.69 31.15 -10.58
CA ALA A 768 -38.93 29.91 -10.49
C ALA A 768 -39.72 28.73 -11.07
N LEU A 769 -39.04 27.79 -11.71
CA LEU A 769 -39.63 26.54 -12.21
C LEU A 769 -38.77 25.37 -11.75
N ALA A 770 -39.39 24.39 -11.10
CA ALA A 770 -38.78 23.08 -10.86
C ALA A 770 -39.37 22.07 -11.85
N VAL A 771 -38.51 21.34 -12.56
CA VAL A 771 -38.90 20.24 -13.45
C VAL A 771 -38.32 18.95 -12.91
N VAL A 772 -39.16 17.95 -12.65
CA VAL A 772 -38.74 16.61 -12.19
C VAL A 772 -39.25 15.54 -13.14
N GLY A 773 -38.49 14.47 -13.33
CA GLY A 773 -38.95 13.32 -14.11
C GLY A 773 -40.00 12.51 -13.35
N GLU A 774 -41.05 12.06 -14.04
CA GLU A 774 -42.04 11.13 -13.50
C GLU A 774 -41.41 9.84 -12.92
N ASN A 775 -40.26 9.42 -13.46
CA ASN A 775 -39.56 8.19 -13.12
C ASN A 775 -38.23 8.42 -12.38
N ASP A 776 -38.02 9.60 -11.79
CA ASP A 776 -36.83 9.91 -11.00
C ASP A 776 -37.08 9.56 -9.52
N PRO A 777 -36.50 8.48 -8.98
CA PRO A 777 -36.69 8.11 -7.58
C PRO A 777 -35.84 8.94 -6.62
N ALA A 778 -34.84 9.67 -7.11
CA ALA A 778 -33.94 10.47 -6.28
C ALA A 778 -34.47 11.90 -6.08
N VAL A 779 -35.07 12.48 -7.12
CA VAL A 779 -35.63 13.84 -7.08
C VAL A 779 -37.09 13.81 -7.51
N THR A 780 -37.97 13.68 -6.53
CA THR A 780 -39.42 13.52 -6.75
C THR A 780 -40.18 14.85 -6.67
N ALA A 781 -41.41 14.88 -7.19
CA ALA A 781 -42.32 16.02 -7.05
C ALA A 781 -42.60 16.36 -5.56
N GLU A 782 -42.70 15.34 -4.71
CA GLU A 782 -42.84 15.50 -3.26
C GLU A 782 -41.62 16.20 -2.66
N SER A 783 -40.40 15.73 -2.98
CA SER A 783 -39.16 16.35 -2.49
C SER A 783 -39.03 17.83 -2.90
N MET A 784 -39.48 18.18 -4.12
CA MET A 784 -39.47 19.57 -4.59
C MET A 784 -40.51 20.44 -3.89
N ASN A 785 -41.70 19.89 -3.61
CA ASN A 785 -42.70 20.59 -2.78
C ASN A 785 -42.18 20.87 -1.36
N GLU A 786 -41.37 19.96 -0.82
CA GLU A 786 -40.82 20.10 0.53
C GLU A 786 -39.58 20.99 0.62
N THR A 787 -38.91 21.25 -0.50
CA THR A 787 -37.66 22.00 -0.55
C THR A 787 -37.79 23.22 -1.46
N TRP A 788 -37.61 23.06 -2.77
CA TRP A 788 -37.63 24.14 -3.76
C TRP A 788 -38.86 25.05 -3.66
N MET A 789 -40.07 24.47 -3.66
CA MET A 789 -41.33 25.24 -3.67
C MET A 789 -41.56 26.03 -2.38
N LYS A 790 -40.93 25.65 -1.26
CA LYS A 790 -41.04 26.42 0.00
C LYS A 790 -40.28 27.74 -0.04
N HIS A 791 -39.24 27.83 -0.88
CA HIS A 791 -38.34 28.98 -0.86
C HIS A 791 -38.75 30.09 -1.83
N TYR A 792 -39.52 29.77 -2.86
CA TYR A 792 -39.89 30.69 -3.94
C TYR A 792 -41.42 30.85 -4.01
N PRO A 793 -41.98 32.00 -3.60
CA PRO A 793 -43.44 32.23 -3.62
C PRO A 793 -44.05 32.13 -5.01
N ASN A 794 -43.28 32.46 -6.06
CA ASN A 794 -43.69 32.44 -7.46
C ASN A 794 -43.15 31.22 -8.21
N ALA A 795 -43.01 30.08 -7.52
CA ALA A 795 -42.55 28.84 -8.15
C ALA A 795 -43.68 28.04 -8.81
N GLU A 796 -43.35 27.42 -9.94
CA GLU A 796 -44.13 26.38 -10.60
C GLU A 796 -43.40 25.03 -10.50
N LEU A 797 -44.15 23.93 -10.37
CA LEU A 797 -43.62 22.57 -10.41
C LEU A 797 -44.19 21.83 -11.62
N LEU A 798 -43.31 21.29 -12.46
CA LEU A 798 -43.64 20.49 -13.63
C LEU A 798 -43.11 19.07 -13.46
N VAL A 799 -44.00 18.08 -13.52
CA VAL A 799 -43.62 16.66 -13.63
C VAL A 799 -43.56 16.29 -15.10
N MET A 800 -42.36 15.96 -15.58
CA MET A 800 -42.10 15.59 -16.97
C MET A 800 -42.39 14.11 -17.20
N GLY A 801 -43.46 13.81 -17.94
CA GLY A 801 -43.85 12.45 -18.29
C GLY A 801 -42.78 11.72 -19.10
N ASN A 802 -42.65 10.41 -18.88
CA ASN A 802 -41.67 9.54 -19.55
C ASN A 802 -40.20 10.00 -19.43
N SER A 803 -39.86 10.73 -18.36
CA SER A 803 -38.50 11.15 -18.02
C SER A 803 -38.11 10.64 -16.63
N GLY A 804 -36.82 10.37 -16.43
CA GLY A 804 -36.18 10.26 -15.12
C GLY A 804 -35.31 11.49 -14.87
N HIS A 805 -34.10 11.28 -14.34
CA HIS A 805 -33.17 12.34 -13.94
C HIS A 805 -32.55 13.16 -15.09
N TYR A 806 -32.71 12.77 -16.36
CA TYR A 806 -32.05 13.41 -17.51
C TYR A 806 -33.05 13.83 -18.61
N PRO A 807 -33.99 14.75 -18.34
CA PRO A 807 -35.04 15.13 -19.29
C PRO A 807 -34.50 15.68 -20.62
N MET A 808 -33.31 16.30 -20.62
CA MET A 808 -32.66 16.80 -21.83
C MET A 808 -32.20 15.71 -22.79
N MET A 809 -32.07 14.46 -22.32
CA MET A 809 -31.72 13.30 -23.13
C MET A 809 -32.94 12.37 -23.34
N GLU A 810 -33.82 12.28 -22.35
CA GLU A 810 -34.96 11.37 -22.34
C GLU A 810 -36.17 11.93 -23.11
N THR A 811 -36.46 13.24 -22.99
CA THR A 811 -37.61 13.91 -23.63
C THR A 811 -37.27 15.33 -24.15
N PRO A 812 -36.21 15.50 -24.97
CA PRO A 812 -35.62 16.81 -25.31
C PRO A 812 -36.60 17.82 -25.90
N ILE A 813 -37.51 17.40 -26.79
CA ILE A 813 -38.48 18.29 -27.45
C ILE A 813 -39.52 18.81 -26.46
N ALA A 814 -40.03 17.91 -25.61
CA ALA A 814 -41.00 18.26 -24.58
C ALA A 814 -40.39 19.22 -23.55
N LEU A 815 -39.13 18.97 -23.16
CA LEU A 815 -38.38 19.86 -22.28
C LEU A 815 -38.19 21.25 -22.91
N ALA A 816 -37.71 21.33 -24.15
CA ALA A 816 -37.52 22.63 -24.84
C ALA A 816 -38.81 23.45 -24.86
N THR A 817 -39.91 22.81 -25.28
CA THR A 817 -41.23 23.45 -25.37
C THR A 817 -41.71 23.99 -24.01
N ALA A 818 -41.55 23.20 -22.95
CA ALA A 818 -41.99 23.60 -21.61
C ALA A 818 -41.14 24.73 -21.04
N LEU A 819 -39.81 24.64 -21.16
CA LEU A 819 -38.91 25.67 -20.64
C LEU A 819 -39.07 26.99 -21.38
N GLU A 820 -39.22 26.97 -22.71
CA GLU A 820 -39.37 28.19 -23.50
C GLU A 820 -40.72 28.86 -23.29
N LYS A 821 -41.78 28.10 -23.00
CA LYS A 821 -43.06 28.65 -22.54
C LYS A 821 -42.88 29.42 -21.24
N PHE A 822 -42.15 28.86 -20.27
CA PHE A 822 -41.88 29.52 -19.01
C PHE A 822 -40.94 30.72 -19.16
N LEU A 823 -39.88 30.61 -19.98
CA LEU A 823 -38.96 31.72 -20.25
C LEU A 823 -39.63 32.90 -20.95
N ALA A 824 -40.64 32.62 -21.79
CA ALA A 824 -41.40 33.60 -22.54
C ALA A 824 -42.50 34.33 -21.77
N ALA A 825 -43.06 33.69 -20.75
CA ALA A 825 -44.07 34.28 -19.87
C ALA A 825 -43.49 35.46 -19.07
#